data_AF-A0A7Z0KME0-F1
#
_entry.id   AF-A0A7Z0KME0-F1
#
_cell.length_a   1.000
_cell.length_b   1.000
_cell.length_c   1.000
_cell.angle_alpha   90.00
_cell.angle_beta   90.00
_cell.angle_gamma   90.00
#
_symmetry.space_group_name_H-M   'P 1'
#
loop_
_entity.id
_entity.type
_entity.pdbx_description
1 polymer ?
#
loop_
_entity_poly.entity_id
_entity_poly.type
_entity_poly.pdbx_seq_one_letter_code
_entity_poly.pdbx_strand_id
1 'polypeptide(L)'
;MTVAPANEVMGYIDRIDSGFIFGWGLDKDSDNDVSTITIETSDGQIVARGITEIFRGDLVKNGIAEKGTNGFQLPIHIDAKLKQDSKLNLYVDGKLVENSGKATLKYHNGYFWGAMLKLPTNELNCTIVSESFEGESSISLYHNETIIYRQPVILNKGENFFKINIPHALFDNTSKMISLGVAGFPFLLWSDYIHFEDNLTPWEYLKSSSNSQGMMALSKQAQFRYESLALNLNNQKKSSEVGAAHNVIAEGWQGRKKFPKLTLPKHEMPEVSIIIPAYNKFELTYNCIASIILAFNKTSYEVLVADDNSTDETSDLEDFVDNIVHVKSKENLRFLLNCNNAAEYAKGDYIVFLNNDTEVTSYWLDELIAPFEADEKVGLTGSKLLNTNGTLQEAGGIIWGSGQPWNYGNGANASEPKYNYNRQADYLSGASLCIPKTVWQQVGGFSIELVPCYYEDTDIAFKVRQHGYTTIYCALSRVVHFEGQSHGTDITKGLKAYQVVNESTFKSKWFQEYKHNGKQGVAPDIEKDRGIDHRVLMIDYATPNPTTDAGSYAAVEEIKLIQALGIKVTFVPENMAHLGSLTHDLQRMGVEVLYAPFYNSVFDAIEKRITEFDAIYITRFSVAEKYLDAIRARTQVKIIFNNADLHFLRELRTVGKTNEYTLEQALTTRGRELDVLGKVDAVLSYNETEHAVILSHILKQDNIFKCPWVLSPKTAGKSFAEREGIAFLGGYRHHPNVKAVEFFAMKVMPLIAKANPDITFYVYGSHVPEQISMLESDNIKIVGFAENLDDVFHNHRLIVAPLLSGAGIKGKVLEAMAYGVPQVLTSVGVEATGLNHKISAWIKDDEQGLAEGVLQLYNDEQLWNKCSENSQIIAQESFSHKHGVEMMQKIFNYIGIYTG
;
A
#
# COMPACT_ATOMS: atom_id res chain seq x y z
N MET A 1 75.09 -24.98 -34.88
CA MET A 1 74.17 -24.48 -35.92
C MET A 1 72.83 -25.13 -35.68
N THR A 2 71.87 -24.27 -35.39
CA THR A 2 70.42 -24.45 -35.22
C THR A 2 69.77 -25.43 -36.20
N VAL A 3 68.98 -26.36 -35.67
CA VAL A 3 67.79 -26.88 -36.36
C VAL A 3 66.61 -26.37 -35.54
N ALA A 4 65.85 -25.45 -36.11
CA ALA A 4 64.63 -24.91 -35.51
C ALA A 4 63.59 -26.04 -35.30
N PRO A 5 62.72 -25.95 -34.29
CA PRO A 5 61.51 -26.79 -34.25
C PRO A 5 60.70 -26.51 -35.51
N ALA A 6 60.13 -27.55 -36.12
CA ALA A 6 59.20 -27.38 -37.24
C ALA A 6 57.95 -26.65 -36.73
N ASN A 7 57.70 -25.45 -37.26
CA ASN A 7 56.47 -24.68 -37.02
C ASN A 7 55.24 -25.49 -37.52
N GLU A 8 54.60 -26.29 -36.67
CA GLU A 8 53.51 -27.18 -37.10
C GLU A 8 52.14 -26.57 -36.76
N VAL A 9 51.70 -25.58 -37.57
CA VAL A 9 50.28 -25.18 -37.58
C VAL A 9 49.47 -26.16 -38.42
N MET A 10 48.35 -26.60 -37.86
CA MET A 10 47.40 -27.51 -38.49
C MET A 10 46.02 -26.88 -38.52
N GLY A 11 45.22 -27.25 -39.51
CA GLY A 11 43.85 -26.77 -39.60
C GLY A 11 43.21 -27.16 -40.92
N TYR A 12 41.89 -27.13 -40.95
CA TYR A 12 41.11 -27.46 -42.12
C TYR A 12 39.82 -26.65 -42.15
N ILE A 13 39.42 -26.21 -43.34
CA ILE A 13 38.10 -25.63 -43.57
C ILE A 13 37.16 -26.78 -43.93
N ASP A 14 36.26 -27.13 -43.02
CA ASP A 14 35.35 -28.27 -43.20
C ASP A 14 34.29 -27.98 -44.26
N ARG A 15 33.67 -26.80 -44.19
CA ARG A 15 32.58 -26.38 -45.09
C ARG A 15 32.31 -24.88 -44.98
N ILE A 16 31.59 -24.38 -45.97
CA ILE A 16 31.04 -23.03 -45.99
C ILE A 16 29.53 -23.17 -46.14
N ASP A 17 28.78 -22.52 -45.25
CA ASP A 17 27.33 -22.65 -45.22
C ASP A 17 26.69 -21.37 -44.68
N SER A 18 25.70 -20.85 -45.39
CA SER A 18 24.75 -19.85 -44.91
C SER A 18 25.40 -18.58 -44.32
N GLY A 19 26.44 -18.07 -44.96
CA GLY A 19 27.16 -16.87 -44.51
C GLY A 19 28.33 -17.14 -43.55
N PHE A 20 28.61 -18.41 -43.22
CA PHE A 20 29.65 -18.79 -42.26
C PHE A 20 30.64 -19.80 -42.84
N ILE A 21 31.89 -19.73 -42.36
CA ILE A 21 32.94 -20.71 -42.63
C ILE A 21 33.17 -21.54 -41.37
N PHE A 22 33.08 -22.85 -41.52
CA PHE A 22 33.30 -23.81 -40.45
C PHE A 22 34.61 -24.54 -40.67
N GLY A 23 35.35 -24.76 -39.60
CA GLY A 23 36.60 -25.51 -39.67
C GLY A 23 37.21 -25.68 -38.31
N TRP A 24 38.51 -25.97 -38.32
CA TRP A 24 39.32 -26.02 -37.12
C TRP A 24 40.74 -25.55 -37.41
N GLY A 25 41.42 -25.07 -36.39
CA GLY A 25 42.81 -24.65 -36.45
C GLY A 25 43.50 -24.89 -35.11
N LEU A 26 44.78 -25.21 -35.15
CA LEU A 26 45.60 -25.47 -33.99
C LEU A 26 47.05 -25.09 -34.31
N ASP A 27 47.64 -24.22 -33.49
CA ASP A 27 49.08 -24.06 -33.40
C ASP A 27 49.60 -24.94 -32.27
N LYS A 28 50.32 -26.03 -32.60
CA LYS A 28 50.85 -26.96 -31.59
C LYS A 28 51.94 -26.36 -30.71
N ASP A 29 52.56 -25.28 -31.17
CA ASP A 29 53.64 -24.59 -30.44
C ASP A 29 53.11 -23.45 -29.56
N SER A 30 51.79 -23.22 -29.56
CA SER A 30 51.15 -22.17 -28.79
C SER A 30 50.67 -22.70 -27.44
N ASP A 31 51.05 -22.00 -26.35
CA ASP A 31 50.53 -22.26 -25.00
C ASP A 31 49.07 -21.79 -24.82
N ASN A 32 48.46 -21.17 -25.83
CA ASN A 32 47.08 -20.69 -25.78
C ASN A 32 46.08 -21.79 -26.17
N ASP A 33 45.02 -21.93 -25.37
CA ASP A 33 43.92 -22.89 -25.62
C ASP A 33 43.02 -22.52 -26.81
N VAL A 34 43.23 -21.33 -27.38
CA VAL A 34 42.44 -20.73 -28.46
C VAL A 34 43.42 -20.13 -29.47
N SER A 35 43.31 -20.53 -30.74
CA SER A 35 44.07 -19.97 -31.85
C SER A 35 43.28 -18.90 -32.58
N THR A 36 43.97 -17.85 -33.02
CA THR A 36 43.41 -16.86 -33.95
C THR A 36 43.37 -17.43 -35.37
N ILE A 37 42.26 -17.21 -36.05
CA ILE A 37 41.99 -17.72 -37.38
C ILE A 37 41.81 -16.55 -38.33
N THR A 38 42.53 -16.57 -39.45
CA THR A 38 42.31 -15.67 -40.58
C THR A 38 42.17 -16.49 -41.85
N ILE A 39 41.11 -16.25 -42.61
CA ILE A 39 40.85 -16.92 -43.88
C ILE A 39 40.93 -15.88 -44.97
N GLU A 40 41.79 -16.10 -45.95
CA GLU A 40 42.03 -15.17 -47.05
C GLU A 40 41.86 -15.89 -48.40
N THR A 41 41.43 -15.16 -49.42
CA THR A 41 41.50 -15.65 -50.80
C THR A 41 42.95 -15.64 -51.30
N SER A 42 43.22 -16.37 -52.39
CA SER A 42 44.56 -16.41 -53.00
C SER A 42 45.10 -15.05 -53.49
N ASP A 43 44.25 -14.05 -53.69
CA ASP A 43 44.60 -12.65 -54.01
C ASP A 43 44.72 -11.75 -52.76
N GLY A 44 44.69 -12.32 -51.55
CA GLY A 44 44.95 -11.63 -50.28
C GLY A 44 43.75 -10.89 -49.70
N GLN A 45 42.53 -11.13 -50.19
CA GLN A 45 41.32 -10.56 -49.59
C GLN A 45 40.92 -11.38 -48.36
N ILE A 46 40.80 -10.72 -47.21
CA ILE A 46 40.33 -11.36 -45.97
C ILE A 46 38.84 -11.69 -46.13
N VAL A 47 38.51 -12.97 -45.97
CA VAL A 47 37.16 -13.51 -46.07
C VAL A 47 36.51 -13.62 -44.69
N ALA A 48 37.26 -14.06 -43.69
CA ALA A 48 36.78 -14.21 -42.32
C ALA A 48 37.93 -14.12 -41.32
N ARG A 49 37.66 -13.63 -40.11
CA ARG A 49 38.60 -13.61 -38.98
C ARG A 49 37.87 -13.95 -37.68
N GLY A 50 38.56 -14.63 -36.78
CA GLY A 50 38.08 -14.88 -35.42
C GLY A 50 38.98 -15.85 -34.68
N ILE A 51 38.40 -16.70 -33.84
CA ILE A 51 39.15 -17.57 -32.94
C ILE A 51 38.57 -19.00 -32.92
N THR A 52 39.34 -19.95 -32.38
CA THR A 52 38.86 -21.31 -32.14
C THR A 52 38.25 -21.46 -30.75
N GLU A 53 36.94 -21.63 -30.68
CA GLU A 53 36.21 -21.78 -29.42
C GLU A 53 35.21 -22.96 -29.43
N ILE A 54 35.05 -23.61 -30.58
CA ILE A 54 34.11 -24.71 -30.75
C ILE A 54 34.79 -26.04 -30.41
N PHE A 55 34.12 -26.84 -29.58
CA PHE A 55 34.61 -28.15 -29.20
C PHE A 55 34.55 -29.17 -30.36
N ARG A 56 35.67 -29.85 -30.60
CA ARG A 56 35.93 -30.84 -31.66
C ARG A 56 36.50 -32.12 -31.05
N GLY A 57 35.60 -32.93 -30.49
CA GLY A 57 35.97 -34.20 -29.84
C GLY A 57 36.57 -35.24 -30.80
N ASP A 58 36.34 -35.12 -32.11
CA ASP A 58 36.97 -35.92 -33.15
C ASP A 58 38.49 -35.67 -33.23
N LEU A 59 38.94 -34.42 -33.07
CA LEU A 59 40.37 -34.08 -33.06
C LEU A 59 41.06 -34.65 -31.82
N VAL A 60 40.40 -34.60 -30.67
CA VAL A 60 40.90 -35.20 -29.41
C VAL A 60 41.02 -36.70 -29.54
N LYS A 61 39.97 -37.36 -30.04
CA LYS A 61 39.94 -38.81 -30.20
C LYS A 61 41.03 -39.34 -31.13
N ASN A 62 41.42 -38.57 -32.14
CA ASN A 62 42.48 -38.94 -33.09
C ASN A 62 43.88 -38.46 -32.66
N GLY A 63 44.03 -37.91 -31.45
CA GLY A 63 45.31 -37.45 -30.92
C GLY A 63 45.88 -36.21 -31.62
N ILE A 64 45.03 -35.44 -32.30
CA ILE A 64 45.42 -34.21 -33.02
C ILE A 64 45.39 -33.00 -32.07
N ALA A 65 44.48 -32.98 -31.10
CA ALA A 65 44.33 -31.93 -30.10
C ALA A 65 44.20 -32.50 -28.69
N GLU A 66 44.71 -31.81 -27.66
CA GLU A 66 44.59 -32.29 -26.28
C GLU A 66 43.26 -31.90 -25.61
N LYS A 67 42.81 -30.65 -25.81
CA LYS A 67 41.65 -30.06 -25.09
C LYS A 67 40.38 -29.91 -25.94
N GLY A 68 40.50 -30.02 -27.27
CA GLY A 68 39.38 -30.09 -28.21
C GLY A 68 38.72 -28.77 -28.59
N THR A 69 39.07 -27.62 -28.00
CA THR A 69 38.52 -26.28 -28.34
C THR A 69 39.17 -25.67 -29.58
N ASN A 70 39.31 -26.45 -30.65
CA ASN A 70 40.06 -26.07 -31.85
C ASN A 70 39.18 -25.78 -33.06
N GLY A 71 37.86 -25.91 -32.92
CA GLY A 71 36.90 -25.58 -33.98
C GLY A 71 36.58 -24.10 -34.05
N PHE A 72 36.21 -23.62 -35.23
CA PHE A 72 35.72 -22.26 -35.46
C PHE A 72 34.46 -22.26 -36.34
N GLN A 73 33.62 -21.25 -36.13
CA GLN A 73 32.53 -20.83 -37.02
C GLN A 73 32.67 -19.33 -37.20
N LEU A 74 33.03 -18.87 -38.40
CA LEU A 74 33.34 -17.47 -38.64
C LEU A 74 32.43 -16.87 -39.70
N PRO A 75 31.83 -15.69 -39.48
CA PRO A 75 31.03 -15.02 -40.49
C PRO A 75 31.91 -14.57 -41.66
N ILE A 76 31.39 -14.70 -42.88
CA ILE A 76 32.01 -14.18 -44.10
C ILE A 76 31.81 -12.66 -44.13
N HIS A 77 32.89 -11.90 -44.30
CA HIS A 77 32.83 -10.44 -44.44
C HIS A 77 32.00 -10.04 -45.68
N ILE A 78 31.06 -9.10 -45.50
CA ILE A 78 30.10 -8.65 -46.53
C ILE A 78 30.78 -8.17 -47.83
N ASP A 79 31.99 -7.62 -47.75
CA ASP A 79 32.72 -7.11 -48.92
C ASP A 79 33.54 -8.20 -49.66
N ALA A 80 33.56 -9.44 -49.15
CA ALA A 80 34.26 -10.55 -49.78
C ALA A 80 33.53 -11.00 -51.05
N LYS A 81 34.07 -10.63 -52.22
CA LYS A 81 33.55 -11.06 -53.54
C LYS A 81 33.99 -12.48 -53.85
N LEU A 82 33.45 -13.45 -53.12
CA LEU A 82 33.77 -14.87 -53.30
C LEU A 82 33.25 -15.38 -54.65
N LYS A 83 34.13 -16.02 -55.42
CA LYS A 83 33.77 -16.70 -56.67
C LYS A 83 33.78 -18.21 -56.46
N GLN A 84 33.01 -18.94 -57.27
CA GLN A 84 33.04 -20.40 -57.27
C GLN A 84 34.46 -20.89 -57.57
N ASP A 85 34.90 -21.93 -56.87
CA ASP A 85 36.25 -22.48 -56.94
C ASP A 85 37.39 -21.51 -56.56
N SER A 86 37.09 -20.40 -55.88
CA SER A 86 38.13 -19.61 -55.21
C SER A 86 38.86 -20.48 -54.19
N LYS A 87 40.20 -20.42 -54.21
CA LYS A 87 41.06 -21.09 -53.24
C LYS A 87 41.17 -20.23 -52.00
N LEU A 88 40.89 -20.82 -50.84
CA LEU A 88 41.04 -20.19 -49.54
C LEU A 88 42.33 -20.64 -48.87
N ASN A 89 43.02 -19.70 -48.26
CA ASN A 89 44.19 -19.89 -47.42
C ASN A 89 43.76 -19.73 -45.96
N LEU A 90 44.03 -20.75 -45.14
CA LEU A 90 43.79 -20.72 -43.71
C LEU A 90 45.08 -20.34 -42.98
N TYR A 91 45.01 -19.28 -42.19
CA TYR A 91 46.06 -18.87 -41.27
C TYR A 91 45.62 -19.12 -39.84
N VAL A 92 46.50 -19.75 -39.06
CA VAL A 92 46.34 -20.01 -37.63
C VAL A 92 47.47 -19.27 -36.92
N ASP A 93 47.13 -18.37 -36.00
CA ASP A 93 48.10 -17.52 -35.28
C ASP A 93 49.08 -16.78 -36.20
N GLY A 94 48.54 -16.30 -37.33
CA GLY A 94 49.27 -15.57 -38.37
C GLY A 94 50.14 -16.44 -39.28
N LYS A 95 50.20 -17.76 -39.05
CA LYS A 95 50.99 -18.71 -39.85
C LYS A 95 50.09 -19.44 -40.86
N LEU A 96 50.54 -19.56 -42.11
CA LEU A 96 49.80 -20.28 -43.15
C LEU A 96 49.84 -21.79 -42.90
N VAL A 97 48.69 -22.46 -42.94
CA VAL A 97 48.62 -23.92 -42.83
C VAL A 97 48.95 -24.56 -44.19
N GLU A 98 50.16 -25.09 -44.35
CA GLU A 98 50.69 -25.62 -45.63
C GLU A 98 49.84 -26.74 -46.26
N ASN A 99 49.18 -27.54 -45.42
CA ASN A 99 48.36 -28.70 -45.82
C ASN A 99 46.86 -28.50 -45.56
N SER A 100 46.38 -27.27 -45.41
CA SER A 100 44.95 -26.97 -45.11
C SER A 100 43.95 -27.44 -46.17
N GLY A 101 44.43 -28.10 -47.24
CA GLY A 101 43.68 -28.32 -48.45
C GLY A 101 43.44 -26.98 -49.10
N LYS A 102 43.66 -26.87 -50.41
CA LYS A 102 43.02 -25.80 -51.18
C LYS A 102 41.53 -26.07 -51.10
N ALA A 103 40.87 -25.64 -50.03
CA ALA A 103 39.44 -25.70 -49.88
C ALA A 103 38.90 -24.82 -51.01
N THR A 104 38.49 -25.47 -52.09
CA THR A 104 37.82 -24.81 -53.19
C THR A 104 36.42 -24.51 -52.71
N LEU A 105 35.99 -23.26 -52.84
CA LEU A 105 34.60 -22.85 -52.63
C LEU A 105 33.67 -23.65 -53.56
N LYS A 106 33.16 -24.77 -53.06
CA LYS A 106 32.10 -25.56 -53.72
C LYS A 106 30.78 -25.22 -53.05
N TYR A 107 30.07 -24.29 -53.67
CA TYR A 107 28.68 -24.02 -53.36
C TYR A 107 27.81 -24.29 -54.57
N HIS A 108 26.52 -24.52 -54.33
CA HIS A 108 25.56 -24.72 -55.41
C HIS A 108 25.42 -23.41 -56.22
N ASN A 109 25.70 -23.45 -57.52
CA ASN A 109 25.41 -22.32 -58.41
C ASN A 109 23.89 -22.15 -58.49
N GLY A 110 23.40 -21.00 -58.06
CA GLY A 110 22.01 -20.59 -58.24
C GLY A 110 21.71 -19.30 -57.50
N TYR A 111 20.78 -18.51 -58.04
CA TYR A 111 20.17 -17.43 -57.28
C TYR A 111 19.12 -18.06 -56.37
N PHE A 112 19.26 -17.81 -55.06
CA PHE A 112 18.25 -18.15 -54.09
C PHE A 112 17.72 -16.87 -53.48
N TRP A 113 16.40 -16.75 -53.43
CA TRP A 113 15.73 -15.67 -52.72
C TRP A 113 14.78 -16.27 -51.69
N GLY A 114 14.78 -15.69 -50.50
CA GLY A 114 13.93 -16.11 -49.39
C GLY A 114 13.04 -14.96 -48.92
N ALA A 115 11.78 -15.27 -48.60
CA ALA A 115 10.92 -14.38 -47.83
C ALA A 115 10.25 -15.17 -46.71
N MET A 116 10.08 -14.52 -45.56
CA MET A 116 9.36 -15.07 -44.43
C MET A 116 8.20 -14.16 -44.03
N LEU A 117 7.04 -14.76 -43.79
CA LEU A 117 5.85 -14.09 -43.26
C LEU A 117 5.51 -14.68 -41.89
N LYS A 118 5.41 -13.81 -40.88
CA LYS A 118 4.91 -14.19 -39.55
C LYS A 118 3.40 -14.44 -39.63
N LEU A 119 2.95 -15.61 -39.17
CA LEU A 119 1.53 -15.88 -38.95
C LEU A 119 1.15 -15.55 -37.50
N PRO A 120 -0.16 -15.40 -37.18
CA PRO A 120 -0.62 -15.17 -35.80
C PRO A 120 -0.32 -16.31 -34.82
N THR A 121 0.13 -17.46 -35.32
CA THR A 121 0.50 -18.66 -34.55
C THR A 121 2.03 -18.76 -34.40
N ASN A 122 2.54 -19.71 -33.61
CA ASN A 122 3.99 -19.95 -33.40
C ASN A 122 4.72 -20.50 -34.65
N GLU A 123 4.27 -20.13 -35.86
CA GLU A 123 4.74 -20.60 -37.15
C GLU A 123 5.25 -19.43 -38.02
N LEU A 124 6.34 -19.66 -38.76
CA LEU A 124 6.80 -18.80 -39.85
C LEU A 124 6.57 -19.51 -41.19
N ASN A 125 5.90 -18.84 -42.13
CA ASN A 125 5.84 -19.30 -43.51
C ASN A 125 7.07 -18.79 -44.24
N CYS A 126 7.81 -19.70 -44.86
CA CYS A 126 9.02 -19.42 -45.60
C CYS A 126 8.83 -19.82 -47.07
N THR A 127 9.15 -18.90 -47.99
CA THR A 127 9.25 -19.20 -49.43
C THR A 127 10.70 -19.12 -49.85
N ILE A 128 11.22 -20.18 -50.47
CA ILE A 128 12.56 -20.24 -51.05
C ILE A 128 12.43 -20.47 -52.55
N VAL A 129 12.94 -19.53 -53.34
CA VAL A 129 13.01 -19.67 -54.80
C VAL A 129 14.38 -20.21 -55.16
N SER A 130 14.42 -21.30 -55.94
CA SER A 130 15.66 -21.85 -56.50
C SER A 130 15.63 -21.80 -58.02
N GLU A 131 16.55 -21.07 -58.65
CA GLU A 131 16.57 -20.95 -60.12
C GLU A 131 17.20 -22.17 -60.83
N SER A 132 18.22 -22.78 -60.22
CA SER A 132 19.05 -23.80 -60.89
C SER A 132 19.36 -25.04 -60.06
N PHE A 133 19.08 -25.05 -58.75
CA PHE A 133 19.31 -26.21 -57.89
C PHE A 133 18.03 -27.02 -57.68
N GLU A 134 18.17 -28.35 -57.73
CA GLU A 134 17.08 -29.29 -57.49
C GLU A 134 17.65 -30.50 -56.75
N GLY A 135 17.07 -30.85 -55.60
CA GLY A 135 17.54 -31.96 -54.77
C GLY A 135 17.38 -31.75 -53.27
N GLU A 136 17.93 -32.68 -52.50
CA GLU A 136 17.91 -32.64 -51.03
C GLU A 136 18.86 -31.56 -50.49
N SER A 137 18.39 -30.79 -49.51
CA SER A 137 19.16 -29.81 -48.75
C SER A 137 18.58 -29.67 -47.33
N SER A 138 18.99 -28.65 -46.58
CA SER A 138 18.37 -28.28 -45.30
C SER A 138 18.26 -26.78 -45.15
N ILE A 139 17.14 -26.30 -44.62
CA ILE A 139 16.95 -24.91 -44.22
C ILE A 139 17.38 -24.74 -42.76
N SER A 140 18.02 -23.61 -42.44
CA SER A 140 18.42 -23.27 -41.08
C SER A 140 17.95 -21.86 -40.73
N LEU A 141 17.44 -21.68 -39.51
CA LEU A 141 17.21 -20.37 -38.91
C LEU A 141 18.31 -20.04 -37.90
N TYR A 142 18.73 -18.79 -37.90
CA TYR A 142 19.78 -18.27 -37.03
C TYR A 142 19.28 -17.13 -36.17
N HIS A 143 19.78 -17.06 -34.94
CA HIS A 143 19.68 -15.92 -34.03
C HIS A 143 21.06 -15.69 -33.41
N ASN A 144 21.62 -14.47 -33.56
CA ASN A 144 22.97 -14.11 -33.11
C ASN A 144 24.02 -15.19 -33.46
N GLU A 145 24.09 -15.55 -34.75
CA GLU A 145 25.05 -16.52 -35.30
C GLU A 145 24.84 -17.98 -34.86
N THR A 146 23.88 -18.26 -33.97
CA THR A 146 23.56 -19.61 -33.51
C THR A 146 22.38 -20.20 -34.28
N ILE A 147 22.47 -21.46 -34.70
CA ILE A 147 21.35 -22.18 -35.34
C ILE A 147 20.28 -22.46 -34.27
N ILE A 148 19.10 -21.89 -34.43
CA ILE A 148 17.93 -22.09 -33.55
C ILE A 148 16.95 -23.12 -34.11
N TYR A 149 17.00 -23.39 -35.41
CA TYR A 149 16.15 -24.38 -36.07
C TYR A 149 16.85 -24.91 -37.33
N ARG A 150 16.71 -26.22 -37.61
CA ARG A 150 17.16 -26.84 -38.86
C ARG A 150 16.18 -27.89 -39.32
N GLN A 151 15.84 -27.89 -40.61
CA GLN A 151 14.92 -28.86 -41.19
C GLN A 151 15.45 -29.37 -42.55
N PRO A 152 15.53 -30.69 -42.77
CA PRO A 152 15.82 -31.24 -44.09
C PRO A 152 14.66 -30.93 -45.05
N VAL A 153 14.99 -30.53 -46.28
CA VAL A 153 14.02 -30.16 -47.31
C VAL A 153 14.42 -30.74 -48.67
N ILE A 154 13.44 -30.91 -49.55
CA ILE A 154 13.68 -31.16 -50.97
C ILE A 154 13.34 -29.86 -51.69
N LEU A 155 14.32 -29.28 -52.38
CA LEU A 155 14.14 -28.06 -53.18
C LEU A 155 13.89 -28.45 -54.63
N ASN A 156 12.78 -27.96 -55.20
CA ASN A 156 12.49 -28.00 -56.62
C ASN A 156 12.91 -26.68 -57.29
N LYS A 157 13.14 -26.69 -58.61
CA LYS A 157 13.28 -25.44 -59.37
C LYS A 157 11.99 -24.62 -59.28
N GLY A 158 12.12 -23.31 -59.06
CA GLY A 158 11.01 -22.40 -58.80
C GLY A 158 10.76 -22.18 -57.31
N GLU A 159 9.52 -21.86 -56.94
CA GLU A 159 9.13 -21.52 -55.58
C GLU A 159 8.88 -22.77 -54.72
N ASN A 160 9.47 -22.79 -53.52
CA ASN A 160 9.29 -23.83 -52.52
C ASN A 160 8.74 -23.22 -51.23
N PHE A 161 7.67 -23.81 -50.69
CA PHE A 161 6.98 -23.29 -49.50
C PHE A 161 7.20 -24.22 -48.31
N PHE A 162 7.65 -23.65 -47.19
CA PHE A 162 7.93 -24.36 -45.96
C PHE A 162 7.25 -23.68 -44.78
N LYS A 163 6.78 -24.49 -43.83
CA LYS A 163 6.30 -24.03 -42.53
C LYS A 163 7.34 -24.35 -41.48
N ILE A 164 7.75 -23.34 -40.73
CA ILE A 164 8.77 -23.47 -39.70
C ILE A 164 8.13 -23.19 -38.34
N ASN A 165 8.20 -24.17 -37.43
CA ASN A 165 7.77 -23.99 -36.05
C ASN A 165 8.86 -23.31 -35.25
N ILE A 166 8.50 -22.23 -34.54
CA ILE A 166 9.46 -21.45 -33.77
C ILE A 166 9.61 -22.02 -32.36
N PRO A 167 10.86 -22.23 -31.88
CA PRO A 167 11.09 -22.64 -30.50
C PRO A 167 10.41 -21.71 -29.49
N HIS A 168 9.69 -22.28 -28.53
CA HIS A 168 8.99 -21.52 -27.47
C HIS A 168 9.92 -20.58 -26.68
N ALA A 169 11.20 -20.92 -26.55
CA ALA A 169 12.20 -20.10 -25.86
C ALA A 169 12.42 -18.71 -26.48
N LEU A 170 11.92 -18.46 -27.70
CA LEU A 170 12.04 -17.16 -28.36
C LEU A 170 10.92 -16.17 -27.99
N PHE A 171 9.84 -16.61 -27.33
CA PHE A 171 8.66 -15.83 -26.94
C PHE A 171 8.82 -15.21 -25.54
N ASP A 172 9.57 -14.11 -25.46
CA ASP A 172 9.94 -13.41 -24.21
C ASP A 172 9.70 -11.88 -24.26
N ASN A 173 8.80 -11.44 -25.15
CA ASN A 173 8.44 -10.04 -25.38
C ASN A 173 9.60 -9.15 -25.89
N THR A 174 10.59 -9.73 -26.57
CA THR A 174 11.70 -8.99 -27.19
C THR A 174 11.74 -9.15 -28.71
N SER A 175 12.27 -8.13 -29.39
CA SER A 175 12.58 -8.20 -30.82
C SER A 175 13.93 -8.88 -31.03
N LYS A 176 13.94 -9.92 -31.87
CA LYS A 176 15.14 -10.70 -32.20
C LYS A 176 15.40 -10.68 -33.70
N MET A 177 16.66 -10.59 -34.09
CA MET A 177 17.05 -10.73 -35.50
C MET A 177 17.06 -12.21 -35.89
N ILE A 178 16.24 -12.58 -36.86
CA ILE A 178 16.13 -13.95 -37.37
C ILE A 178 16.62 -13.97 -38.81
N SER A 179 17.54 -14.89 -39.11
CA SER A 179 18.10 -15.08 -40.45
C SER A 179 17.81 -16.47 -41.00
N LEU A 180 17.60 -16.58 -42.31
CA LEU A 180 17.34 -17.82 -43.03
C LEU A 180 18.51 -18.19 -43.93
N GLY A 181 18.97 -19.45 -43.84
CA GLY A 181 20.00 -20.02 -44.71
C GLY A 181 19.60 -21.37 -45.30
N VAL A 182 20.30 -21.77 -46.36
CA VAL A 182 20.16 -23.07 -47.04
C VAL A 182 21.51 -23.75 -47.12
N ALA A 183 21.56 -25.02 -46.70
CA ALA A 183 22.77 -25.81 -46.68
C ALA A 183 23.43 -25.91 -48.06
N GLY A 184 24.73 -25.59 -48.11
CA GLY A 184 25.53 -25.61 -49.34
C GLY A 184 25.43 -24.33 -50.18
N PHE A 185 24.72 -23.31 -49.69
CA PHE A 185 24.72 -21.97 -50.26
C PHE A 185 25.45 -21.00 -49.32
N PRO A 186 26.36 -20.12 -49.82
CA PRO A 186 27.29 -19.41 -48.94
C PRO A 186 26.73 -18.11 -48.39
N PHE A 187 25.50 -17.70 -48.76
CA PHE A 187 24.89 -16.45 -48.30
C PHE A 187 23.57 -16.71 -47.56
N LEU A 188 23.20 -15.81 -46.65
CA LEU A 188 21.87 -15.78 -46.03
C LEU A 188 20.84 -15.35 -47.07
N LEU A 189 19.68 -16.00 -47.09
CA LEU A 189 18.61 -15.70 -48.04
C LEU A 189 17.74 -14.54 -47.58
N TRP A 190 17.59 -14.37 -46.27
CA TRP A 190 16.71 -13.39 -45.65
C TRP A 190 17.14 -13.11 -44.21
N SER A 191 16.90 -11.90 -43.71
CA SER A 191 17.10 -11.52 -42.32
C SER A 191 16.17 -10.36 -41.95
N ASP A 192 15.51 -10.44 -40.80
CA ASP A 192 14.66 -9.36 -40.27
C ASP A 192 14.51 -9.43 -38.75
N TYR A 193 14.06 -8.33 -38.13
CA TYR A 193 13.71 -8.28 -36.72
C TYR A 193 12.27 -8.74 -36.51
N ILE A 194 12.10 -9.84 -35.78
CA ILE A 194 10.80 -10.37 -35.40
C ILE A 194 10.57 -10.08 -33.92
N HIS A 195 9.48 -9.37 -33.60
CA HIS A 195 8.99 -9.23 -32.23
C HIS A 195 8.22 -10.49 -31.83
N PHE A 196 8.69 -11.18 -30.79
CA PHE A 196 8.04 -12.36 -30.25
C PHE A 196 7.29 -12.00 -28.97
N GLU A 197 5.96 -12.03 -29.01
CA GLU A 197 5.08 -11.76 -27.86
C GLU A 197 5.17 -12.89 -26.83
N ASP A 198 4.86 -12.62 -25.55
CA ASP A 198 4.84 -13.65 -24.51
C ASP A 198 3.78 -14.73 -24.76
N ASN A 199 4.11 -15.98 -24.44
CA ASN A 199 3.09 -17.04 -24.36
C ASN A 199 2.27 -16.86 -23.06
N LEU A 200 1.09 -16.24 -23.16
CA LEU A 200 0.19 -16.07 -22.01
C LEU A 200 -0.61 -17.34 -21.72
N THR A 201 -0.66 -17.77 -20.46
CA THR A 201 -1.64 -18.76 -19.99
C THR A 201 -3.08 -18.23 -20.13
N PRO A 202 -4.13 -19.07 -20.17
CA PRO A 202 -5.52 -18.59 -20.18
C PRO A 202 -5.85 -17.62 -19.04
N TRP A 203 -5.25 -17.80 -17.87
CA TRP A 203 -5.40 -16.89 -16.74
C TRP A 203 -4.70 -15.55 -16.97
N GLU A 204 -3.47 -15.56 -17.52
CA GLU A 204 -2.75 -14.35 -17.90
C GLU A 204 -3.42 -13.62 -19.06
N TYR A 205 -4.02 -14.35 -20.01
CA TYR A 205 -4.83 -13.80 -21.10
C TYR A 205 -6.09 -13.12 -20.56
N LEU A 206 -6.83 -13.74 -19.64
CA LEU A 206 -7.98 -13.10 -19.00
C LEU A 206 -7.56 -11.85 -18.22
N LYS A 207 -6.44 -11.93 -17.49
CA LYS A 207 -5.88 -10.82 -16.71
C LYS A 207 -5.42 -9.68 -17.60
N SER A 208 -4.77 -9.96 -18.74
CA SER A 208 -4.25 -8.96 -19.68
C SER A 208 -5.35 -8.40 -20.60
N SER A 209 -6.33 -9.21 -20.98
CA SER A 209 -7.45 -8.82 -21.85
C SER A 209 -8.60 -8.14 -21.12
N SER A 210 -8.52 -8.03 -19.80
CA SER A 210 -9.56 -7.41 -18.98
C SER A 210 -9.80 -5.93 -19.28
N ASN A 211 -8.83 -5.27 -19.93
CA ASN A 211 -8.93 -3.91 -20.43
C ASN A 211 -9.50 -3.81 -21.85
N SER A 212 -9.71 -4.94 -22.52
CA SER A 212 -10.22 -4.97 -23.88
C SER A 212 -11.72 -4.72 -23.91
N GLN A 213 -12.20 -4.13 -25.00
CA GLN A 213 -13.62 -3.86 -25.21
C GLN A 213 -14.46 -5.13 -24.99
N GLY A 214 -15.52 -5.01 -24.17
CA GLY A 214 -16.44 -6.10 -23.84
C GLY A 214 -15.98 -7.04 -22.72
N MET A 215 -14.76 -6.85 -22.17
CA MET A 215 -14.23 -7.67 -21.06
C MET A 215 -14.28 -6.97 -19.69
N MET A 216 -14.93 -5.81 -19.58
CA MET A 216 -14.98 -5.04 -18.33
C MET A 216 -15.59 -5.80 -17.16
N ALA A 217 -16.48 -6.76 -17.39
CA ALA A 217 -17.01 -7.67 -16.36
C ALA A 217 -15.92 -8.54 -15.69
N LEU A 218 -14.78 -8.75 -16.36
CA LEU A 218 -13.66 -9.60 -15.93
C LEU A 218 -12.45 -8.78 -15.45
N SER A 219 -12.62 -7.46 -15.33
CA SER A 219 -11.61 -6.54 -14.81
C SER A 219 -11.29 -6.80 -13.34
N LYS A 220 -10.07 -6.46 -12.90
CA LYS A 220 -9.67 -6.64 -11.49
C LYS A 220 -10.59 -5.86 -10.53
N GLN A 221 -11.24 -4.83 -11.03
CA GLN A 221 -12.17 -3.95 -10.32
C GLN A 221 -13.51 -4.64 -10.06
N ALA A 222 -13.82 -5.73 -10.77
CA ALA A 222 -15.10 -6.43 -10.61
C ALA A 222 -15.38 -6.81 -9.15
N GLN A 223 -14.35 -7.12 -8.36
CA GLN A 223 -14.50 -7.39 -6.92
C GLN A 223 -15.20 -6.25 -6.17
N PHE A 224 -14.91 -4.99 -6.49
CA PHE A 224 -15.50 -3.82 -5.82
C PHE A 224 -16.98 -3.64 -6.19
N ARG A 225 -17.38 -4.06 -7.39
CA ARG A 225 -18.78 -4.05 -7.83
C ARG A 225 -19.61 -5.06 -7.04
N TYR A 226 -19.08 -6.27 -6.86
CA TYR A 226 -19.74 -7.32 -6.07
C TYR A 226 -19.77 -6.98 -4.58
N GLU A 227 -18.71 -6.39 -4.04
CA GLU A 227 -18.70 -5.83 -2.69
C GLU A 227 -19.82 -4.79 -2.52
N SER A 228 -19.92 -3.85 -3.46
CA SER A 228 -20.96 -2.81 -3.45
C SER A 228 -22.36 -3.41 -3.52
N LEU A 229 -22.58 -4.41 -4.37
CA LEU A 229 -23.84 -5.14 -4.44
C LEU A 229 -24.19 -5.83 -3.12
N ALA A 230 -23.22 -6.52 -2.50
CA ALA A 230 -23.42 -7.21 -1.22
C ALA A 230 -23.78 -6.23 -0.09
N LEU A 231 -23.08 -5.08 -0.01
CA LEU A 231 -23.35 -4.03 0.97
C LEU A 231 -24.76 -3.44 0.82
N ASN A 232 -25.18 -3.16 -0.43
CA ASN A 232 -26.53 -2.63 -0.68
C ASN A 232 -27.63 -3.65 -0.33
N LEU A 233 -27.43 -4.94 -0.65
CA LEU A 233 -28.38 -6.01 -0.33
C LEU A 233 -28.53 -6.21 1.18
N ASN A 234 -27.41 -6.20 1.92
CA ASN A 234 -27.43 -6.36 3.38
C ASN A 234 -28.13 -5.19 4.09
N ASN A 235 -28.12 -4.00 3.49
CA ASN A 235 -28.76 -2.79 4.03
C ASN A 235 -30.18 -2.54 3.48
N GLN A 236 -30.82 -3.55 2.86
CA GLN A 236 -32.20 -3.49 2.38
C GLN A 236 -32.55 -2.30 1.45
N LYS A 237 -31.57 -1.73 0.73
CA LYS A 237 -31.86 -0.75 -0.33
C LYS A 237 -32.68 -1.40 -1.44
N LYS A 238 -33.54 -0.63 -2.13
CA LYS A 238 -34.40 -1.13 -3.21
C LYS A 238 -33.59 -1.93 -4.24
N SER A 239 -33.80 -3.23 -4.29
CA SER A 239 -32.95 -4.15 -5.06
C SER A 239 -33.01 -3.92 -6.57
N SER A 240 -34.07 -3.31 -7.09
CA SER A 240 -34.26 -3.08 -8.53
C SER A 240 -33.34 -2.01 -9.11
N GLU A 241 -33.12 -0.91 -8.38
CA GLU A 241 -32.29 0.23 -8.83
C GLU A 241 -30.81 -0.16 -8.83
N VAL A 242 -30.35 -0.79 -7.74
CA VAL A 242 -28.98 -1.32 -7.60
C VAL A 242 -28.71 -2.42 -8.64
N GLY A 243 -29.67 -3.29 -8.91
CA GLY A 243 -29.55 -4.34 -9.93
C GLY A 243 -29.39 -3.77 -11.35
N ALA A 244 -30.15 -2.72 -11.70
CA ALA A 244 -30.02 -2.06 -12.99
C ALA A 244 -28.64 -1.40 -13.14
N ALA A 245 -28.18 -0.65 -12.13
CA ALA A 245 -26.87 -0.04 -12.11
C ALA A 245 -25.74 -1.07 -12.21
N HIS A 246 -25.82 -2.17 -11.46
CA HIS A 246 -24.86 -3.27 -11.55
C HIS A 246 -24.75 -3.84 -12.97
N ASN A 247 -25.88 -4.08 -13.64
CA ASN A 247 -25.87 -4.60 -15.01
C ASN A 247 -25.22 -3.61 -15.99
N VAL A 248 -25.48 -2.30 -15.84
CA VAL A 248 -24.85 -1.25 -16.66
C VAL A 248 -23.32 -1.31 -16.50
N ILE A 249 -22.82 -1.35 -15.28
CA ILE A 249 -21.38 -1.38 -15.01
C ILE A 249 -20.74 -2.70 -15.49
N ALA A 250 -21.42 -3.83 -15.29
CA ALA A 250 -20.90 -5.14 -15.68
C ALA A 250 -20.77 -5.27 -17.21
N GLU A 251 -21.78 -4.82 -17.96
CA GLU A 251 -21.74 -4.75 -19.42
C GLU A 251 -20.72 -3.71 -19.92
N GLY A 252 -20.54 -2.63 -19.17
CA GLY A 252 -19.64 -1.52 -19.50
C GLY A 252 -20.24 -0.47 -20.43
N TRP A 253 -19.45 0.55 -20.76
CA TRP A 253 -19.86 1.67 -21.61
C TRP A 253 -19.55 1.46 -23.09
N GLN A 254 -18.47 0.77 -23.45
CA GLN A 254 -17.93 0.75 -24.83
C GLN A 254 -18.89 0.12 -25.85
N GLY A 255 -19.52 0.94 -26.68
CA GLY A 255 -20.44 0.49 -27.74
C GLY A 255 -21.82 0.11 -27.22
N ARG A 256 -22.19 0.62 -26.04
CA ARG A 256 -23.51 0.43 -25.43
C ARG A 256 -24.59 1.07 -26.31
N LYS A 257 -25.63 0.31 -26.61
CA LYS A 257 -26.80 0.79 -27.38
C LYS A 257 -28.09 0.84 -26.57
N LYS A 258 -28.06 0.33 -25.34
CA LYS A 258 -29.23 0.23 -24.45
C LYS A 258 -28.93 0.93 -23.14
N PHE A 259 -29.80 1.87 -22.80
CA PHE A 259 -29.70 2.72 -21.62
C PHE A 259 -30.98 2.52 -20.80
N PRO A 260 -31.05 1.48 -19.94
CA PRO A 260 -32.20 1.29 -19.07
C PRO A 260 -32.40 2.51 -18.17
N LYS A 261 -33.61 2.78 -17.68
CA LYS A 261 -33.81 3.94 -16.82
C LYS A 261 -33.10 3.73 -15.47
N LEU A 262 -32.33 4.73 -15.03
CA LEU A 262 -31.69 4.77 -13.71
C LEU A 262 -32.42 5.76 -12.79
N THR A 263 -32.31 5.54 -11.48
CA THR A 263 -32.90 6.44 -10.48
C THR A 263 -31.87 6.70 -9.40
N LEU A 264 -31.51 7.97 -9.22
CA LEU A 264 -30.67 8.42 -8.12
C LEU A 264 -31.50 8.57 -6.83
N PRO A 265 -30.88 8.44 -5.64
CA PRO A 265 -31.57 8.74 -4.39
C PRO A 265 -31.98 10.21 -4.34
N LYS A 266 -33.15 10.48 -3.74
CA LYS A 266 -33.66 11.85 -3.58
C LYS A 266 -33.51 12.28 -2.12
N HIS A 267 -32.65 13.26 -1.88
CA HIS A 267 -32.43 13.91 -0.59
C HIS A 267 -32.76 15.40 -0.69
N GLU A 268 -33.55 15.93 0.24
CA GLU A 268 -33.87 17.37 0.25
C GLU A 268 -32.69 18.23 0.73
N MET A 269 -31.93 17.72 1.70
CA MET A 269 -30.71 18.32 2.23
C MET A 269 -29.57 17.28 2.11
N PRO A 270 -29.00 17.09 0.91
CA PRO A 270 -27.84 16.22 0.75
C PRO A 270 -26.62 16.84 1.44
N GLU A 271 -25.77 16.03 2.06
CA GLU A 271 -24.49 16.49 2.63
C GLU A 271 -23.49 16.83 1.52
N VAL A 272 -23.55 16.10 0.40
CA VAL A 272 -22.62 16.26 -0.72
C VAL A 272 -23.34 16.56 -2.03
N SER A 273 -22.82 17.51 -2.79
CA SER A 273 -23.16 17.69 -4.21
C SER A 273 -22.03 17.15 -5.09
N ILE A 274 -22.30 16.08 -5.84
CA ILE A 274 -21.36 15.50 -6.81
C ILE A 274 -21.58 16.17 -8.16
N ILE A 275 -20.58 16.88 -8.66
CA ILE A 275 -20.58 17.57 -9.95
C ILE A 275 -19.79 16.75 -10.96
N ILE A 276 -20.48 16.32 -12.02
CA ILE A 276 -19.90 15.59 -13.15
C ILE A 276 -19.83 16.53 -14.36
N PRO A 277 -18.65 17.01 -14.77
CA PRO A 277 -18.50 17.76 -16.01
C PRO A 277 -18.70 16.83 -17.20
N ALA A 278 -19.54 17.26 -18.15
CA ALA A 278 -19.85 16.49 -19.35
C ALA A 278 -19.84 17.38 -20.60
N TYR A 279 -19.25 16.87 -21.68
CA TYR A 279 -19.35 17.41 -23.02
C TYR A 279 -19.38 16.26 -24.02
N ASN A 280 -20.59 15.89 -24.45
CA ASN A 280 -20.87 14.64 -25.14
C ASN A 280 -20.41 13.41 -24.33
N LYS A 281 -20.18 12.29 -25.02
CA LYS A 281 -19.77 11.00 -24.44
C LYS A 281 -20.81 10.45 -23.45
N PHE A 282 -22.09 10.53 -23.82
CA PHE A 282 -23.19 10.04 -22.99
C PHE A 282 -22.96 8.65 -22.38
N GLU A 283 -22.43 7.69 -23.15
CA GLU A 283 -22.10 6.33 -22.68
C GLU A 283 -21.20 6.33 -21.43
N LEU A 284 -20.20 7.22 -21.37
CA LEU A 284 -19.28 7.36 -20.23
C LEU A 284 -19.98 8.00 -19.04
N THR A 285 -20.63 9.15 -19.25
CA THR A 285 -21.38 9.86 -18.19
C THR A 285 -22.43 8.97 -17.54
N TYR A 286 -23.18 8.22 -18.35
CA TYR A 286 -24.19 7.28 -17.89
C TYR A 286 -23.58 6.12 -17.09
N ASN A 287 -22.41 5.60 -17.50
CA ASN A 287 -21.67 4.60 -16.74
C ASN A 287 -21.13 5.15 -15.41
N CYS A 288 -20.62 6.38 -15.37
CA CYS A 288 -20.20 7.04 -14.13
C CYS A 288 -21.39 7.16 -13.15
N ILE A 289 -22.55 7.64 -13.62
CA ILE A 289 -23.78 7.73 -12.80
C ILE A 289 -24.20 6.35 -12.26
N ALA A 290 -24.17 5.30 -13.10
CA ALA A 290 -24.46 3.95 -12.64
C ALA A 290 -23.49 3.48 -11.54
N SER A 291 -22.22 3.88 -11.59
CA SER A 291 -21.23 3.52 -10.57
C SER A 291 -21.52 4.21 -9.24
N ILE A 292 -21.99 5.46 -9.26
CA ILE A 292 -22.41 6.21 -8.08
C ILE A 292 -23.63 5.56 -7.41
N ILE A 293 -24.62 5.11 -8.22
CA ILE A 293 -25.80 4.40 -7.72
C ILE A 293 -25.40 3.06 -7.09
N LEU A 294 -24.48 2.33 -7.73
CA LEU A 294 -24.03 1.03 -7.24
C LEU A 294 -23.20 1.14 -5.97
N ALA A 295 -22.34 2.14 -5.85
CA ALA A 295 -21.46 2.32 -4.70
C ALA A 295 -22.26 2.58 -3.42
N PHE A 296 -22.03 1.74 -2.41
CA PHE A 296 -22.63 1.94 -1.10
C PHE A 296 -21.92 3.07 -0.36
N ASN A 297 -22.66 4.08 0.10
CA ASN A 297 -22.16 5.12 1.00
C ASN A 297 -23.21 5.41 2.08
N LYS A 298 -22.77 5.92 3.24
CA LYS A 298 -23.66 6.41 4.31
C LYS A 298 -24.00 7.89 4.09
N THR A 299 -23.01 8.68 3.66
CA THR A 299 -23.16 10.09 3.32
C THR A 299 -24.24 10.29 2.26
N SER A 300 -25.17 11.20 2.54
CA SER A 300 -26.23 11.56 1.60
C SER A 300 -25.69 12.47 0.48
N TYR A 301 -26.20 12.29 -0.74
CA TYR A 301 -25.70 13.03 -1.89
C TYR A 301 -26.79 13.39 -2.90
N GLU A 302 -26.52 14.42 -3.70
CA GLU A 302 -27.17 14.69 -4.98
C GLU A 302 -26.12 14.66 -6.11
N VAL A 303 -26.56 14.41 -7.35
CA VAL A 303 -25.67 14.42 -8.52
C VAL A 303 -26.12 15.51 -9.48
N LEU A 304 -25.17 16.37 -9.84
CA LEU A 304 -25.31 17.43 -10.83
C LEU A 304 -24.47 17.04 -12.04
N VAL A 305 -25.08 17.01 -13.23
CA VAL A 305 -24.31 16.95 -14.49
C VAL A 305 -24.18 18.37 -15.03
N ALA A 306 -22.94 18.85 -15.08
CA ALA A 306 -22.58 20.12 -15.71
C ALA A 306 -22.41 19.87 -17.21
N ASP A 307 -23.48 20.06 -17.98
CA ASP A 307 -23.52 19.82 -19.41
C ASP A 307 -23.06 21.06 -20.19
N ASP A 308 -21.88 20.95 -20.81
CA ASP A 308 -21.19 22.04 -21.52
C ASP A 308 -21.69 22.23 -22.97
N ASN A 309 -23.02 22.28 -23.12
CA ASN A 309 -23.73 22.36 -24.40
C ASN A 309 -23.47 21.14 -25.30
N SER A 310 -23.74 19.93 -24.79
CA SER A 310 -23.61 18.67 -25.52
C SER A 310 -24.61 18.54 -26.67
N THR A 311 -24.25 17.72 -27.65
CA THR A 311 -25.04 17.45 -28.87
C THR A 311 -25.46 15.99 -29.03
N ASP A 312 -25.04 15.13 -28.11
CA ASP A 312 -25.49 13.75 -28.01
C ASP A 312 -26.59 13.61 -26.93
N GLU A 313 -26.91 12.37 -26.56
CA GLU A 313 -27.95 12.03 -25.59
C GLU A 313 -27.71 12.64 -24.19
N THR A 314 -26.51 13.17 -23.89
CA THR A 314 -26.25 13.95 -22.66
C THR A 314 -27.20 15.15 -22.56
N SER A 315 -27.60 15.74 -23.68
CA SER A 315 -28.53 16.87 -23.72
C SER A 315 -29.95 16.51 -23.25
N ASP A 316 -30.31 15.23 -23.30
CA ASP A 316 -31.62 14.68 -22.89
C ASP A 316 -31.48 13.73 -21.69
N LEU A 317 -30.44 13.91 -20.85
CA LEU A 317 -30.09 13.03 -19.73
C LEU A 317 -31.26 12.71 -18.78
N GLU A 318 -32.17 13.68 -18.57
CA GLU A 318 -33.35 13.55 -17.71
C GLU A 318 -34.33 12.46 -18.18
N ASP A 319 -34.30 12.08 -19.46
CA ASP A 319 -35.11 10.97 -19.99
C ASP A 319 -34.59 9.60 -19.52
N PHE A 320 -33.31 9.52 -19.15
CA PHE A 320 -32.61 8.29 -18.79
C PHE A 320 -32.34 8.15 -17.29
N VAL A 321 -32.22 9.26 -16.56
CA VAL A 321 -31.84 9.26 -15.15
C VAL A 321 -32.81 10.12 -14.33
N ASP A 322 -33.57 9.48 -13.43
CA ASP A 322 -34.45 10.18 -12.49
C ASP A 322 -33.65 10.79 -11.33
N ASN A 323 -34.14 11.92 -10.80
CA ASN A 323 -33.58 12.71 -9.69
C ASN A 323 -32.19 13.31 -9.94
N ILE A 324 -31.74 13.37 -11.20
CA ILE A 324 -30.53 14.12 -11.59
C ILE A 324 -30.80 15.62 -11.60
N VAL A 325 -29.79 16.43 -11.28
CA VAL A 325 -29.80 17.88 -11.51
C VAL A 325 -29.01 18.18 -12.79
N HIS A 326 -29.70 18.50 -13.88
CA HIS A 326 -29.06 18.76 -15.17
C HIS A 326 -28.77 20.26 -15.35
N VAL A 327 -27.52 20.67 -15.18
CA VAL A 327 -27.09 22.06 -15.35
C VAL A 327 -26.62 22.26 -16.78
N LYS A 328 -27.48 22.82 -17.64
CA LYS A 328 -27.19 23.07 -19.06
C LYS A 328 -26.59 24.45 -19.29
N SER A 329 -25.37 24.49 -19.81
CA SER A 329 -24.73 25.73 -20.26
C SER A 329 -25.30 26.18 -21.62
N LYS A 330 -25.48 27.50 -21.81
CA LYS A 330 -26.02 28.07 -23.07
C LYS A 330 -25.03 28.02 -24.23
N GLU A 331 -23.75 27.97 -23.89
CA GLU A 331 -22.62 27.89 -24.80
C GLU A 331 -21.56 26.96 -24.18
N ASN A 332 -20.56 26.57 -24.96
CA ASN A 332 -19.46 25.74 -24.48
C ASN A 332 -18.48 26.60 -23.66
N LEU A 333 -18.59 26.54 -22.34
CA LEU A 333 -17.81 27.26 -21.33
C LEU A 333 -16.46 26.61 -21.04
N ARG A 334 -16.22 25.36 -21.50
CA ARG A 334 -15.05 24.53 -21.19
C ARG A 334 -15.07 24.05 -19.74
N PHE A 335 -14.16 23.13 -19.42
CA PHE A 335 -14.14 22.39 -18.16
C PHE A 335 -14.23 23.29 -16.91
N LEU A 336 -13.30 24.23 -16.74
CA LEU A 336 -13.19 25.02 -15.51
C LEU A 336 -14.43 25.90 -15.27
N LEU A 337 -14.86 26.65 -16.28
CA LEU A 337 -15.98 27.58 -16.14
C LEU A 337 -17.32 26.84 -16.02
N ASN A 338 -17.46 25.68 -16.68
CA ASN A 338 -18.65 24.84 -16.55
C ASN A 338 -18.75 24.23 -15.14
N CYS A 339 -17.63 23.77 -14.57
CA CYS A 339 -17.55 23.34 -13.17
C CYS A 339 -17.90 24.47 -12.19
N ASN A 340 -17.35 25.68 -12.38
CA ASN A 340 -17.67 26.84 -11.57
C ASN A 340 -19.17 27.19 -11.64
N ASN A 341 -19.76 27.19 -12.85
CA ASN A 341 -21.18 27.45 -13.05
C ASN A 341 -22.06 26.41 -12.35
N ALA A 342 -21.72 25.13 -12.44
CA ALA A 342 -22.49 24.07 -11.78
C ALA A 342 -22.38 24.11 -10.25
N ALA A 343 -21.26 24.56 -9.70
CA ALA A 343 -21.05 24.70 -8.26
C ALA A 343 -22.02 25.69 -7.61
N GLU A 344 -22.57 26.66 -8.35
CA GLU A 344 -23.60 27.58 -7.86
C GLU A 344 -24.94 26.89 -7.54
N TYR A 345 -25.19 25.72 -8.14
CA TYR A 345 -26.42 24.94 -7.94
C TYR A 345 -26.27 23.86 -6.85
N ALA A 346 -25.05 23.61 -6.36
CA ALA A 346 -24.76 22.62 -5.33
C ALA A 346 -25.44 22.98 -4.00
N LYS A 347 -26.18 22.04 -3.40
CA LYS A 347 -26.82 22.22 -2.09
C LYS A 347 -26.00 21.70 -0.93
N GLY A 348 -25.13 20.72 -1.15
CA GLY A 348 -24.34 20.08 -0.11
C GLY A 348 -23.35 21.01 0.56
N ASP A 349 -22.99 20.66 1.80
CA ASP A 349 -21.93 21.30 2.57
C ASP A 349 -20.55 21.01 1.96
N TYR A 350 -20.44 19.91 1.23
CA TYR A 350 -19.25 19.53 0.46
C TYR A 350 -19.58 19.41 -1.03
N ILE A 351 -18.61 19.81 -1.85
CA ILE A 351 -18.66 19.70 -3.30
C ILE A 351 -17.64 18.66 -3.74
N VAL A 352 -18.07 17.68 -4.53
CA VAL A 352 -17.18 16.70 -5.16
C VAL A 352 -17.16 16.94 -6.67
N PHE A 353 -15.99 17.21 -7.23
CA PHE A 353 -15.79 17.15 -8.68
C PHE A 353 -15.36 15.74 -9.06
N LEU A 354 -16.12 15.10 -9.94
CA LEU A 354 -15.88 13.73 -10.39
C LEU A 354 -15.95 13.67 -11.92
N ASN A 355 -14.85 13.30 -12.57
CA ASN A 355 -14.84 13.19 -14.02
C ASN A 355 -15.83 12.12 -14.52
N ASN A 356 -16.41 12.35 -15.70
CA ASN A 356 -17.39 11.44 -16.28
C ASN A 356 -16.81 10.11 -16.79
N ASP A 357 -15.49 9.99 -16.89
CA ASP A 357 -14.75 8.79 -17.28
C ASP A 357 -14.21 8.03 -16.06
N THR A 358 -14.99 8.00 -14.97
CA THR A 358 -14.66 7.30 -13.72
C THR A 358 -15.65 6.21 -13.35
N GLU A 359 -15.18 5.27 -12.52
CA GLU A 359 -16.00 4.28 -11.81
C GLU A 359 -15.60 4.28 -10.32
N VAL A 360 -16.54 4.63 -9.45
CA VAL A 360 -16.31 4.76 -8.00
C VAL A 360 -16.58 3.45 -7.25
N THR A 361 -15.91 3.22 -6.12
CA THR A 361 -16.13 2.04 -5.27
C THR A 361 -17.00 2.35 -4.04
N SER A 362 -17.46 1.33 -3.32
CA SER A 362 -18.14 1.56 -2.03
C SER A 362 -17.28 2.33 -1.03
N TYR A 363 -17.94 3.12 -0.18
CA TYR A 363 -17.41 4.04 0.82
C TYR A 363 -16.52 5.16 0.29
N TRP A 364 -16.31 5.29 -1.03
CA TRP A 364 -15.42 6.31 -1.57
C TRP A 364 -15.79 7.73 -1.10
N LEU A 365 -17.10 8.00 -0.99
CA LEU A 365 -17.58 9.31 -0.57
C LEU A 365 -17.41 9.50 0.93
N ASP A 366 -17.76 8.49 1.73
CA ASP A 366 -17.56 8.53 3.18
C ASP A 366 -16.08 8.76 3.53
N GLU A 367 -15.15 8.11 2.81
CA GLU A 367 -13.71 8.25 3.01
C GLU A 367 -13.15 9.61 2.54
N LEU A 368 -13.81 10.29 1.59
CA LEU A 368 -13.47 11.66 1.21
C LEU A 368 -13.93 12.69 2.26
N ILE A 369 -15.04 12.41 2.96
CA ILE A 369 -15.62 13.33 3.96
C ILE A 369 -14.94 13.21 5.32
N ALA A 370 -14.62 11.99 5.74
CA ALA A 370 -14.07 11.72 7.08
C ALA A 370 -12.90 12.62 7.53
N PRO A 371 -11.93 13.00 6.66
CA PRO A 371 -10.86 13.92 7.06
C PRO A 371 -11.34 15.32 7.48
N PHE A 372 -12.41 15.84 6.87
CA PHE A 372 -12.97 17.16 7.22
C PHE A 372 -13.64 17.16 8.59
N GLU A 373 -14.26 16.04 8.96
CA GLU A 373 -14.88 15.86 10.28
C GLU A 373 -13.82 15.69 11.38
N ALA A 374 -12.66 15.13 11.03
CA ALA A 374 -11.57 14.88 11.97
C ALA A 374 -10.69 16.11 12.24
N ASP A 375 -10.49 16.98 11.24
CA ASP A 375 -9.66 18.18 11.36
C ASP A 375 -10.18 19.33 10.49
N GLU A 376 -10.63 20.41 11.15
CA GLU A 376 -11.14 21.64 10.49
C GLU A 376 -10.07 22.32 9.60
N LYS A 377 -8.78 21.99 9.74
CA LYS A 377 -7.71 22.49 8.87
C LYS A 377 -7.67 21.78 7.52
N VAL A 378 -8.42 20.72 7.28
CA VAL A 378 -8.47 20.06 5.98
C VAL A 378 -9.38 20.88 5.05
N GLY A 379 -8.85 21.32 3.91
CA GLY A 379 -9.59 22.12 2.93
C GLY A 379 -9.80 21.43 1.59
N LEU A 380 -9.14 20.30 1.36
CA LEU A 380 -9.26 19.51 0.12
C LEU A 380 -8.98 18.04 0.41
N THR A 381 -9.79 17.13 -0.13
CA THR A 381 -9.52 15.70 -0.13
C THR A 381 -9.61 15.13 -1.53
N GLY A 382 -8.88 14.04 -1.79
CA GLY A 382 -8.84 13.43 -3.11
C GLY A 382 -8.62 11.93 -3.05
N SER A 383 -9.19 11.23 -4.02
CA SER A 383 -9.23 9.77 -4.03
C SER A 383 -7.92 9.14 -4.52
N LYS A 384 -7.71 7.89 -4.15
CA LYS A 384 -6.77 6.99 -4.81
C LYS A 384 -7.27 6.61 -6.20
N LEU A 385 -6.49 7.00 -7.19
CA LEU A 385 -6.81 6.74 -8.58
C LEU A 385 -6.17 5.45 -9.08
N LEU A 386 -6.99 4.59 -9.67
CA LEU A 386 -6.59 3.30 -10.21
C LEU A 386 -6.77 3.29 -11.72
N ASN A 387 -5.83 2.67 -12.41
CA ASN A 387 -5.98 2.31 -13.82
C ASN A 387 -6.95 1.12 -13.95
N THR A 388 -7.45 0.89 -15.17
CA THR A 388 -8.36 -0.24 -15.48
C THR A 388 -7.74 -1.62 -15.29
N ASN A 389 -6.41 -1.75 -15.26
CA ASN A 389 -5.73 -3.01 -14.91
C ASN A 389 -5.49 -3.18 -13.39
N GLY A 390 -5.96 -2.23 -12.58
CA GLY A 390 -5.81 -2.19 -11.13
C GLY A 390 -4.44 -1.72 -10.63
N THR A 391 -3.53 -1.28 -11.52
CA THR A 391 -2.33 -0.57 -11.08
C THR A 391 -2.68 0.83 -10.60
N LEU A 392 -1.80 1.40 -9.79
CA LEU A 392 -1.96 2.75 -9.29
C LEU A 392 -1.77 3.75 -10.44
N GLN A 393 -2.68 4.71 -10.56
CA GLN A 393 -2.52 5.86 -11.45
C GLN A 393 -1.92 7.02 -10.66
N GLU A 394 -2.46 7.29 -9.47
CA GLU A 394 -1.98 8.34 -8.59
C GLU A 394 -2.36 8.04 -7.13
N ALA A 395 -1.41 8.21 -6.22
CA ALA A 395 -1.64 8.18 -4.78
C ALA A 395 -1.49 9.57 -4.14
N GLY A 396 -2.00 10.64 -4.76
CA GLY A 396 -1.69 12.04 -4.44
C GLY A 396 -0.45 12.55 -5.18
N GLY A 397 -0.48 13.82 -5.56
CA GLY A 397 0.53 14.44 -6.41
C GLY A 397 1.68 15.10 -5.64
N ILE A 398 2.87 15.11 -6.26
CA ILE A 398 4.06 15.85 -5.79
C ILE A 398 4.35 16.98 -6.76
N ILE A 399 4.61 18.19 -6.25
CA ILE A 399 5.18 19.29 -7.02
C ILE A 399 6.67 19.38 -6.68
N TRP A 400 7.53 19.22 -7.68
CA TRP A 400 8.98 19.30 -7.48
C TRP A 400 9.47 20.74 -7.36
N GLY A 401 10.73 20.93 -6.94
CA GLY A 401 11.37 22.26 -6.88
C GLY A 401 11.42 22.99 -8.24
N SER A 402 11.26 22.27 -9.34
CA SER A 402 11.12 22.81 -10.70
C SER A 402 9.70 23.30 -11.04
N GLY A 403 8.72 23.07 -10.17
CA GLY A 403 7.29 23.29 -10.39
C GLY A 403 6.62 22.22 -11.25
N GLN A 404 7.32 21.11 -11.56
CA GLN A 404 6.73 20.01 -12.33
C GLN A 404 5.83 19.14 -11.43
N PRO A 405 4.59 18.85 -11.84
CA PRO A 405 3.75 17.87 -11.19
C PRO A 405 4.22 16.45 -11.46
N TRP A 406 3.98 15.55 -10.50
CA TRP A 406 4.29 14.14 -10.62
C TRP A 406 3.29 13.28 -9.86
N ASN A 407 2.68 12.35 -10.59
CA ASN A 407 1.70 11.42 -10.07
C ASN A 407 2.42 10.32 -9.28
N TYR A 408 2.42 10.42 -7.96
CA TYR A 408 3.17 9.49 -7.11
C TYR A 408 2.61 8.07 -7.23
N GLY A 409 3.51 7.12 -7.52
CA GLY A 409 3.18 5.71 -7.64
C GLY A 409 2.54 5.29 -8.97
N ASN A 410 2.54 6.14 -10.00
CA ASN A 410 2.01 5.76 -11.31
C ASN A 410 2.64 4.46 -11.85
N GLY A 411 1.80 3.49 -12.20
CA GLY A 411 2.17 2.16 -12.67
C GLY A 411 2.52 1.16 -11.56
N ALA A 412 2.58 1.59 -10.31
CA ALA A 412 2.95 0.73 -9.17
C ALA A 412 1.80 -0.19 -8.73
N ASN A 413 2.10 -1.09 -7.79
CA ASN A 413 1.09 -1.93 -7.17
C ASN A 413 0.30 -1.12 -6.14
N ALA A 414 -0.99 -0.92 -6.41
CA ALA A 414 -1.88 -0.14 -5.57
C ALA A 414 -1.99 -0.66 -4.12
N SER A 415 -1.69 -1.93 -3.85
CA SER A 415 -1.80 -2.52 -2.51
C SER A 415 -0.55 -2.35 -1.64
N GLU A 416 0.55 -1.76 -2.14
CA GLU A 416 1.77 -1.56 -1.33
C GLU A 416 1.53 -0.60 -0.14
N PRO A 417 2.06 -0.89 1.07
CA PRO A 417 1.88 -0.07 2.27
C PRO A 417 2.09 1.43 2.08
N LYS A 418 3.11 1.83 1.32
CA LYS A 418 3.49 3.23 1.11
C LYS A 418 2.46 4.09 0.36
N TYR A 419 1.44 3.46 -0.24
CA TYR A 419 0.31 4.13 -0.92
C TYR A 419 -1.03 3.98 -0.18
N ASN A 420 -1.05 3.32 0.98
CA ASN A 420 -2.26 2.91 1.66
C ASN A 420 -2.40 3.58 3.03
N TYR A 421 -2.25 4.89 3.11
CA TYR A 421 -2.60 5.68 4.30
C TYR A 421 -2.88 7.14 3.90
N ASN A 422 -3.68 7.82 4.72
CA ASN A 422 -4.04 9.22 4.49
C ASN A 422 -2.85 10.13 4.74
N ARG A 423 -2.64 11.12 3.88
CA ARG A 423 -1.52 12.06 4.07
C ARG A 423 -1.72 13.36 3.31
N GLN A 424 -1.00 14.39 3.74
CA GLN A 424 -0.91 15.62 2.98
C GLN A 424 -0.20 15.37 1.62
N ALA A 425 -0.78 15.90 0.54
CA ALA A 425 -0.22 15.85 -0.81
C ALA A 425 -0.16 17.27 -1.39
N ASP A 426 0.75 17.55 -2.33
CA ASP A 426 0.86 18.91 -2.88
C ASP A 426 -0.35 19.30 -3.72
N TYR A 427 -0.89 18.33 -4.45
CA TYR A 427 -2.14 18.42 -5.19
C TYR A 427 -2.83 17.04 -5.24
N LEU A 428 -4.08 17.07 -5.67
CA LEU A 428 -4.95 15.90 -5.83
C LEU A 428 -5.57 15.99 -7.21
N SER A 429 -5.51 14.93 -8.01
CA SER A 429 -6.01 14.98 -9.38
C SER A 429 -7.49 15.36 -9.46
N GLY A 430 -7.82 16.20 -10.46
CA GLY A 430 -9.19 16.66 -10.74
C GLY A 430 -10.18 15.54 -11.11
N ALA A 431 -9.73 14.29 -11.27
CA ALA A 431 -10.62 13.17 -11.54
C ALA A 431 -11.57 12.85 -10.38
N SER A 432 -11.17 13.10 -9.14
CA SER A 432 -12.00 12.90 -7.95
C SER A 432 -11.47 13.76 -6.78
N LEU A 433 -12.09 14.92 -6.59
CA LEU A 433 -11.66 15.94 -5.63
C LEU A 433 -12.87 16.45 -4.84
N CYS A 434 -12.73 16.55 -3.52
CA CYS A 434 -13.75 17.05 -2.61
C CYS A 434 -13.26 18.29 -1.86
N ILE A 435 -14.13 19.27 -1.71
CA ILE A 435 -13.85 20.55 -1.06
C ILE A 435 -15.08 21.01 -0.26
N PRO A 436 -14.92 21.52 0.98
CA PRO A 436 -16.03 22.15 1.68
C PRO A 436 -16.53 23.36 0.90
N LYS A 437 -17.84 23.55 0.80
CA LYS A 437 -18.45 24.64 0.03
C LYS A 437 -18.00 26.02 0.54
N THR A 438 -17.78 26.15 1.85
CA THR A 438 -17.22 27.35 2.48
C THR A 438 -15.80 27.65 1.99
N VAL A 439 -14.94 26.63 1.91
CA VAL A 439 -13.57 26.76 1.40
C VAL A 439 -13.58 27.06 -0.11
N TRP A 440 -14.44 26.40 -0.89
CA TRP A 440 -14.61 26.67 -2.32
C TRP A 440 -14.93 28.15 -2.61
N GLN A 441 -15.86 28.72 -1.83
CA GLN A 441 -16.22 30.14 -1.91
C GLN A 441 -15.06 31.04 -1.48
N GLN A 442 -14.35 30.69 -0.41
CA GLN A 442 -13.21 31.45 0.11
C GLN A 442 -12.07 31.53 -0.92
N VAL A 443 -11.75 30.42 -1.58
CA VAL A 443 -10.69 30.39 -2.60
C VAL A 443 -11.15 30.93 -3.96
N GLY A 444 -12.46 31.09 -4.19
CA GLY A 444 -13.02 31.63 -5.43
C GLY A 444 -12.97 30.65 -6.61
N GLY A 445 -13.19 29.36 -6.35
CA GLY A 445 -13.33 28.32 -7.38
C GLY A 445 -12.12 28.08 -8.29
N PHE A 446 -12.32 27.46 -9.45
CA PHE A 446 -11.26 27.26 -10.45
C PHE A 446 -10.87 28.58 -11.14
N SER A 447 -9.57 28.74 -11.38
CA SER A 447 -8.99 29.99 -11.88
C SER A 447 -9.23 30.22 -13.38
N ILE A 448 -9.71 31.42 -13.73
CA ILE A 448 -10.08 31.78 -15.11
C ILE A 448 -8.86 31.83 -16.03
N GLU A 449 -7.68 32.15 -15.50
CA GLU A 449 -6.43 32.21 -16.24
C GLU A 449 -5.90 30.85 -16.74
N LEU A 450 -6.49 29.73 -16.29
CA LEU A 450 -6.14 28.37 -16.71
C LEU A 450 -7.16 27.75 -17.69
N VAL A 451 -8.17 28.50 -18.11
CA VAL A 451 -9.13 28.07 -19.14
C VAL A 451 -8.37 27.76 -20.44
N PRO A 452 -8.60 26.61 -21.11
CA PRO A 452 -9.75 25.71 -20.94
C PRO A 452 -9.59 24.51 -20.00
N CYS A 453 -8.37 24.04 -19.69
CA CYS A 453 -8.07 22.86 -18.85
C CYS A 453 -6.56 22.68 -18.61
N TYR A 454 -6.20 21.72 -17.75
CA TYR A 454 -4.87 21.39 -17.23
C TYR A 454 -4.32 22.39 -16.20
N TYR A 455 -3.69 21.87 -15.14
CA TYR A 455 -3.22 22.56 -13.93
C TYR A 455 -4.32 23.12 -13.01
N GLU A 456 -5.60 22.92 -13.30
CA GLU A 456 -6.71 23.37 -12.47
C GLU A 456 -6.72 22.73 -11.08
N ASP A 457 -6.38 21.44 -11.03
CA ASP A 457 -6.33 20.63 -9.83
C ASP A 457 -5.13 20.99 -8.93
N THR A 458 -4.01 21.33 -9.57
CA THR A 458 -2.81 21.81 -8.89
C THR A 458 -2.99 23.23 -8.38
N ASP A 459 -3.59 24.12 -9.18
CA ASP A 459 -3.86 25.50 -8.78
C ASP A 459 -4.87 25.59 -7.64
N ILE A 460 -5.97 24.84 -7.67
CA ILE A 460 -6.95 24.85 -6.58
C ILE A 460 -6.32 24.34 -5.26
N ALA A 461 -5.48 23.30 -5.31
CA ALA A 461 -4.76 22.81 -4.15
C ALA A 461 -3.84 23.87 -3.54
N PHE A 462 -3.13 24.64 -4.37
CA PHE A 462 -2.27 25.72 -3.90
C PHE A 462 -3.07 26.91 -3.36
N LYS A 463 -4.23 27.23 -3.95
CA LYS A 463 -5.14 28.25 -3.39
C LYS A 463 -5.66 27.84 -2.02
N VAL A 464 -6.06 26.59 -1.84
CA VAL A 464 -6.51 26.05 -0.54
C VAL A 464 -5.39 26.16 0.50
N ARG A 465 -4.16 25.76 0.14
CA ARG A 465 -2.98 25.84 1.02
C ARG A 465 -2.61 27.27 1.39
N GLN A 466 -2.68 28.21 0.44
CA GLN A 466 -2.41 29.63 0.71
C GLN A 466 -3.38 30.23 1.74
N HIS A 467 -4.58 29.67 1.88
CA HIS A 467 -5.57 30.07 2.89
C HIS A 467 -5.38 29.37 4.25
N GLY A 468 -4.29 28.61 4.44
CA GLY A 468 -3.94 27.96 5.70
C GLY A 468 -4.52 26.56 5.89
N TYR A 469 -5.19 26.01 4.89
CA TYR A 469 -5.73 24.65 4.92
C TYR A 469 -4.74 23.62 4.36
N THR A 470 -5.00 22.35 4.65
CA THR A 470 -4.24 21.20 4.15
C THR A 470 -5.02 20.43 3.08
N THR A 471 -4.29 19.65 2.29
CA THR A 471 -4.79 18.89 1.14
C THR A 471 -4.48 17.41 1.35
N ILE A 472 -5.50 16.57 1.57
CA ILE A 472 -5.35 15.19 2.05
C ILE A 472 -5.67 14.16 0.95
N TYR A 473 -4.69 13.34 0.60
CA TYR A 473 -4.90 12.12 -0.15
C TYR A 473 -5.59 11.09 0.73
N CYS A 474 -6.71 10.54 0.27
CA CYS A 474 -7.54 9.56 0.97
C CYS A 474 -7.32 8.17 0.38
N ALA A 475 -6.54 7.33 1.06
CA ALA A 475 -6.08 6.06 0.51
C ALA A 475 -7.18 5.00 0.34
N LEU A 476 -8.23 5.11 1.15
CA LEU A 476 -9.37 4.19 1.15
C LEU A 476 -10.52 4.66 0.25
N SER A 477 -10.56 5.94 -0.13
CA SER A 477 -11.40 6.38 -1.24
C SER A 477 -10.76 5.94 -2.55
N ARG A 478 -11.40 5.01 -3.27
CA ARG A 478 -10.86 4.43 -4.51
C ARG A 478 -11.74 4.76 -5.69
N VAL A 479 -11.12 5.28 -6.74
CA VAL A 479 -11.78 5.60 -7.99
C VAL A 479 -10.96 5.05 -9.14
N VAL A 480 -11.62 4.35 -10.05
CA VAL A 480 -11.01 3.84 -11.28
C VAL A 480 -11.23 4.89 -12.36
N HIS A 481 -10.18 5.30 -13.06
CA HIS A 481 -10.24 6.38 -14.04
C HIS A 481 -9.81 5.89 -15.42
N PHE A 482 -10.67 6.07 -16.42
CA PHE A 482 -10.48 5.64 -17.80
C PHE A 482 -9.68 6.70 -18.60
N GLU A 483 -8.42 6.94 -18.20
CA GLU A 483 -7.63 8.07 -18.69
C GLU A 483 -7.64 8.24 -20.22
N GLY A 484 -7.84 9.49 -20.68
CA GLY A 484 -7.72 9.87 -22.08
C GLY A 484 -8.93 9.54 -22.96
N GLN A 485 -9.99 8.95 -22.39
CA GLN A 485 -11.23 8.62 -23.13
C GLN A 485 -12.11 9.85 -23.40
N SER A 486 -12.03 10.88 -22.55
CA SER A 486 -12.72 12.15 -22.70
C SER A 486 -12.01 13.13 -23.66
N HIS A 487 -10.67 13.21 -23.63
CA HIS A 487 -9.91 14.29 -24.30
C HIS A 487 -8.77 13.85 -25.25
N GLY A 488 -8.50 12.53 -25.42
CA GLY A 488 -7.43 12.01 -26.28
C GLY A 488 -6.03 12.02 -25.64
N THR A 489 -5.03 11.39 -26.29
CA THR A 489 -3.68 11.15 -25.72
C THR A 489 -2.54 11.97 -26.34
N ASP A 490 -2.77 12.67 -27.46
CA ASP A 490 -1.74 13.43 -28.19
C ASP A 490 -1.48 14.80 -27.56
N ILE A 491 -0.22 15.08 -27.17
CA ILE A 491 0.22 16.37 -26.59
C ILE A 491 0.50 17.47 -27.64
N THR A 492 0.54 17.11 -28.92
CA THR A 492 0.86 18.03 -30.03
C THR A 492 -0.38 18.61 -30.72
N LYS A 493 -1.58 18.09 -30.41
CA LYS A 493 -2.87 18.54 -30.97
C LYS A 493 -3.99 18.42 -29.92
N GLY A 494 -4.95 19.36 -29.93
CA GLY A 494 -6.11 19.32 -29.02
C GLY A 494 -5.87 19.95 -27.65
N LEU A 495 -6.74 19.62 -26.68
CA LEU A 495 -6.75 20.24 -25.34
C LEU A 495 -5.47 19.99 -24.54
N LYS A 496 -4.74 18.89 -24.75
CA LYS A 496 -3.46 18.60 -24.08
C LYS A 496 -2.34 19.60 -24.39
N ALA A 497 -2.42 20.38 -25.47
CA ALA A 497 -1.45 21.44 -25.76
C ALA A 497 -1.45 22.55 -24.68
N TYR A 498 -2.56 22.75 -23.98
CA TYR A 498 -2.66 23.70 -22.87
C TYR A 498 -1.86 23.26 -21.64
N GLN A 499 -1.46 21.99 -21.53
CA GLN A 499 -0.56 21.54 -20.47
C GLN A 499 0.77 22.32 -20.48
N VAL A 500 1.32 22.62 -21.66
CA VAL A 500 2.58 23.38 -21.80
C VAL A 500 2.38 24.87 -21.51
N VAL A 501 1.24 25.44 -21.91
CA VAL A 501 0.94 26.87 -21.70
C VAL A 501 0.65 27.14 -20.22
N ASN A 502 -0.25 26.35 -19.63
CA ASN A 502 -0.68 26.52 -18.24
C ASN A 502 0.43 26.15 -17.24
N GLU A 503 1.37 25.29 -17.62
CA GLU A 503 2.58 25.03 -16.84
C GLU A 503 3.35 26.33 -16.56
N SER A 504 3.56 27.18 -17.56
CA SER A 504 4.28 28.45 -17.39
C SER A 504 3.52 29.41 -16.48
N THR A 505 2.20 29.48 -16.64
CA THR A 505 1.31 30.29 -15.79
C THR A 505 1.36 29.82 -14.34
N PHE A 506 1.17 28.51 -14.09
CA PHE A 506 1.23 27.90 -12.76
C PHE A 506 2.57 28.16 -12.09
N LYS A 507 3.67 27.87 -12.80
CA LYS A 507 5.03 28.07 -12.27
C LYS A 507 5.29 29.51 -11.88
N SER A 508 4.89 30.47 -12.73
CA SER A 508 5.08 31.89 -12.44
C SER A 508 4.27 32.35 -11.23
N LYS A 509 3.03 31.86 -11.10
CA LYS A 509 2.11 32.20 -10.00
C LYS A 509 2.58 31.64 -8.66
N TRP A 510 3.01 30.38 -8.64
CA TRP A 510 3.25 29.61 -7.41
C TRP A 510 4.73 29.36 -7.08
N PHE A 511 5.66 30.02 -7.77
CA PHE A 511 7.11 29.81 -7.59
C PHE A 511 7.55 29.85 -6.12
N GLN A 512 7.01 30.77 -5.31
CA GLN A 512 7.40 30.90 -3.91
C GLN A 512 7.01 29.68 -3.05
N GLU A 513 5.95 28.98 -3.42
CA GLU A 513 5.41 27.85 -2.66
C GLU A 513 6.20 26.55 -2.90
N TYR A 514 6.70 26.32 -4.12
CA TYR A 514 7.38 25.06 -4.46
C TYR A 514 8.91 25.18 -4.61
N LYS A 515 9.51 26.38 -4.66
CA LYS A 515 10.95 26.58 -4.93
C LYS A 515 11.90 25.82 -3.98
N HIS A 516 11.42 25.42 -2.80
CA HIS A 516 12.20 24.70 -1.79
C HIS A 516 11.91 23.18 -1.76
N ASN A 517 11.00 22.69 -2.61
CA ASN A 517 10.69 21.27 -2.71
C ASN A 517 11.87 20.49 -3.31
N GLY A 518 11.87 19.17 -3.08
CA GLY A 518 12.93 18.28 -3.53
C GLY A 518 13.19 18.27 -5.05
N LYS A 519 14.32 17.66 -5.42
CA LYS A 519 14.67 17.43 -6.83
C LYS A 519 13.88 16.25 -7.38
N GLN A 520 13.44 16.40 -8.62
CA GLN A 520 12.66 15.37 -9.31
C GLN A 520 13.31 13.99 -9.25
N GLY A 521 12.56 13.00 -8.76
CA GLY A 521 12.98 11.60 -8.66
C GLY A 521 13.94 11.27 -7.51
N VAL A 522 14.37 12.25 -6.71
CA VAL A 522 15.23 12.03 -5.55
C VAL A 522 14.38 11.82 -4.31
N ALA A 523 14.56 10.67 -3.64
CA ALA A 523 13.85 10.29 -2.41
C ALA A 523 12.32 10.52 -2.43
N PRO A 524 11.58 10.09 -3.48
CA PRO A 524 10.15 10.34 -3.60
C PRO A 524 9.32 9.79 -2.43
N ASP A 525 9.77 8.70 -1.82
CA ASP A 525 9.08 8.07 -0.68
C ASP A 525 9.19 8.90 0.62
N ILE A 526 10.10 9.88 0.66
CA ILE A 526 10.20 10.90 1.71
C ILE A 526 9.43 12.15 1.30
N GLU A 527 9.64 12.65 0.08
CA GLU A 527 9.02 13.89 -0.43
C GLU A 527 7.49 13.83 -0.51
N LYS A 528 6.90 12.64 -0.63
CA LYS A 528 5.43 12.48 -0.63
C LYS A 528 4.74 12.85 0.68
N ASP A 529 5.48 12.93 1.79
CA ASP A 529 4.95 13.14 3.14
C ASP A 529 5.20 14.62 3.54
N ARG A 530 4.24 15.52 3.25
CA ARG A 530 4.35 16.95 3.59
C ARG A 530 4.04 17.21 5.07
N GLY A 531 4.70 18.21 5.64
CA GLY A 531 4.50 18.63 7.04
C GLY A 531 5.02 17.62 8.07
N ILE A 532 6.00 16.80 7.70
CA ILE A 532 6.63 15.81 8.58
C ILE A 532 8.05 16.25 8.94
N ASP A 533 8.31 16.43 10.22
CA ASP A 533 9.64 16.84 10.73
C ASP A 533 10.53 15.63 11.04
N HIS A 534 9.94 14.58 11.63
CA HIS A 534 10.65 13.37 12.05
C HIS A 534 9.81 12.12 11.77
N ARG A 535 10.46 10.95 11.78
CA ARG A 535 9.84 9.67 11.45
C ARG A 535 10.15 8.63 12.51
N VAL A 536 9.12 7.91 12.95
CA VAL A 536 9.24 6.85 13.95
C VAL A 536 8.73 5.53 13.39
N LEU A 537 9.52 4.47 13.58
CA LEU A 537 9.06 3.09 13.40
C LEU A 537 8.49 2.58 14.71
N MET A 538 7.19 2.31 14.74
CA MET A 538 6.51 1.70 15.88
C MET A 538 6.34 0.20 15.66
N ILE A 539 6.78 -0.63 16.61
CA ILE A 539 6.73 -2.09 16.54
C ILE A 539 5.89 -2.62 17.70
N ASP A 540 4.83 -3.38 17.38
CA ASP A 540 4.03 -4.13 18.35
C ASP A 540 3.76 -5.55 17.86
N TYR A 541 3.22 -6.43 18.71
CA TYR A 541 2.95 -7.83 18.36
C TYR A 541 1.87 -8.01 17.25
N ALA A 542 0.91 -7.09 17.16
CA ALA A 542 -0.20 -7.10 16.22
C ALA A 542 -0.78 -5.69 16.04
N THR A 543 -1.56 -5.46 14.98
CA THR A 543 -2.32 -4.21 14.82
C THR A 543 -3.26 -4.03 16.03
N PRO A 544 -3.19 -2.91 16.77
CA PRO A 544 -3.94 -2.72 18.00
C PRO A 544 -5.44 -2.72 17.75
N ASN A 545 -6.19 -3.36 18.64
CA ASN A 545 -7.65 -3.26 18.69
C ASN A 545 -8.08 -2.51 19.96
N PRO A 546 -8.39 -1.21 19.88
CA PRO A 546 -8.69 -0.39 21.05
C PRO A 546 -9.97 -0.82 21.80
N THR A 547 -10.79 -1.69 21.20
CA THR A 547 -12.04 -2.18 21.82
C THR A 547 -11.86 -3.43 22.67
N THR A 548 -10.74 -4.15 22.54
CA THR A 548 -10.56 -5.46 23.20
C THR A 548 -9.76 -5.41 24.49
N ASP A 549 -8.75 -4.53 24.55
CA ASP A 549 -7.85 -4.47 25.69
C ASP A 549 -7.21 -3.10 25.87
N ALA A 550 -6.80 -2.83 27.11
CA ALA A 550 -6.22 -1.55 27.53
C ALA A 550 -4.88 -1.24 26.85
N GLY A 551 -4.07 -2.26 26.54
CA GLY A 551 -2.77 -2.07 25.87
C GLY A 551 -2.95 -1.60 24.43
N SER A 552 -3.91 -2.18 23.71
CA SER A 552 -4.27 -1.75 22.36
C SER A 552 -4.85 -0.33 22.32
N TYR A 553 -5.70 0.04 23.28
CA TYR A 553 -6.20 1.41 23.43
C TYR A 553 -5.03 2.38 23.62
N ALA A 554 -4.14 2.07 24.55
CA ALA A 554 -2.99 2.91 24.85
C ALA A 554 -2.05 3.07 23.66
N ALA A 555 -1.77 2.00 22.90
CA ALA A 555 -0.95 2.06 21.70
C ALA A 555 -1.53 3.02 20.63
N VAL A 556 -2.86 3.03 20.44
CA VAL A 556 -3.50 3.97 19.50
C VAL A 556 -3.39 5.42 19.99
N GLU A 557 -3.57 5.67 21.29
CA GLU A 557 -3.38 7.00 21.86
C GLU A 557 -1.92 7.44 21.79
N GLU A 558 -0.95 6.56 22.06
CA GLU A 558 0.49 6.82 21.88
C GLU A 558 0.81 7.25 20.44
N ILE A 559 0.25 6.57 19.43
CA ILE A 559 0.38 6.95 18.03
C ILE A 559 -0.14 8.38 17.78
N LYS A 560 -1.33 8.70 18.28
CA LYS A 560 -1.91 10.05 18.15
C LYS A 560 -1.04 11.11 18.80
N LEU A 561 -0.52 10.84 19.99
CA LEU A 561 0.38 11.74 20.71
C LEU A 561 1.68 11.98 19.93
N ILE A 562 2.26 10.95 19.32
CA ILE A 562 3.45 11.07 18.47
C ILE A 562 3.14 11.92 17.22
N GLN A 563 2.02 11.65 16.54
CA GLN A 563 1.61 12.42 15.37
C GLN A 563 1.32 13.89 15.69
N ALA A 564 0.76 14.18 16.86
CA ALA A 564 0.51 15.55 17.32
C ALA A 564 1.81 16.37 17.52
N LEU A 565 2.97 15.71 17.60
CA LEU A 565 4.29 16.35 17.63
C LEU A 565 4.87 16.60 16.22
N GLY A 566 4.09 16.40 15.15
CA GLY A 566 4.58 16.52 13.76
C GLY A 566 5.43 15.32 13.30
N ILE A 567 5.40 14.21 14.06
CA ILE A 567 6.20 13.01 13.78
C ILE A 567 5.35 12.00 13.01
N LYS A 568 5.83 11.55 11.85
CA LYS A 568 5.19 10.48 11.11
C LYS A 568 5.42 9.14 11.81
N VAL A 569 4.35 8.37 11.98
CA VAL A 569 4.43 6.98 12.45
C VAL A 569 4.31 6.01 11.29
N THR A 570 5.27 5.09 11.19
CA THR A 570 5.14 3.85 10.43
C THR A 570 5.01 2.71 11.43
N PHE A 571 3.93 1.96 11.35
CA PHE A 571 3.61 0.87 12.26
C PHE A 571 3.88 -0.49 11.62
N VAL A 572 4.51 -1.40 12.37
CA VAL A 572 4.79 -2.77 11.92
C VAL A 572 4.33 -3.79 12.98
N PRO A 573 3.29 -4.60 12.69
CA PRO A 573 2.86 -5.66 13.59
C PRO A 573 3.73 -6.91 13.43
N GLU A 574 4.17 -7.55 14.51
CA GLU A 574 5.01 -8.77 14.46
C GLU A 574 4.40 -9.89 13.60
N ASN A 575 3.08 -10.05 13.67
CA ASN A 575 2.35 -11.06 12.88
C ASN A 575 2.23 -10.73 11.38
N MET A 576 2.69 -9.55 10.93
CA MET A 576 2.62 -9.04 9.54
C MET A 576 1.21 -9.00 8.93
N ALA A 577 0.16 -9.17 9.74
CA ALA A 577 -1.19 -9.37 9.24
C ALA A 577 -1.91 -8.05 8.95
N HIS A 578 -2.57 -7.96 7.79
CA HIS A 578 -3.52 -6.90 7.48
C HIS A 578 -4.90 -7.25 8.09
N LEU A 579 -5.21 -6.70 9.26
CA LEU A 579 -6.40 -7.06 10.06
C LEU A 579 -7.66 -6.27 9.65
N GLY A 580 -7.85 -6.08 8.35
CA GLY A 580 -9.04 -5.41 7.79
C GLY A 580 -9.26 -4.01 8.37
N SER A 581 -10.41 -3.81 9.03
CA SER A 581 -10.80 -2.51 9.60
C SER A 581 -9.77 -1.96 10.58
N LEU A 582 -9.14 -2.80 11.41
CA LEU A 582 -8.14 -2.33 12.37
C LEU A 582 -6.93 -1.70 11.68
N THR A 583 -6.49 -2.29 10.56
CA THR A 583 -5.40 -1.72 9.74
C THR A 583 -5.88 -0.46 9.03
N HIS A 584 -7.10 -0.47 8.48
CA HIS A 584 -7.69 0.70 7.84
C HIS A 584 -7.85 1.89 8.81
N ASP A 585 -8.20 1.66 10.07
CA ASP A 585 -8.36 2.72 11.07
C ASP A 585 -7.04 3.47 11.31
N LEU A 586 -5.93 2.74 11.46
CA LEU A 586 -4.59 3.35 11.51
C LEU A 586 -4.24 4.10 10.22
N GLN A 587 -4.57 3.52 9.06
CA GLN A 587 -4.32 4.14 7.76
C GLN A 587 -5.12 5.44 7.56
N ARG A 588 -6.36 5.52 8.07
CA ARG A 588 -7.17 6.76 8.07
C ARG A 588 -6.54 7.85 8.93
N MET A 589 -5.93 7.47 10.06
CA MET A 589 -5.15 8.36 10.92
C MET A 589 -3.83 8.83 10.26
N GLY A 590 -3.48 8.30 9.09
CA GLY A 590 -2.25 8.63 8.38
C GLY A 590 -1.02 7.84 8.84
N VAL A 591 -1.24 6.72 9.52
CA VAL A 591 -0.18 5.78 9.88
C VAL A 591 0.08 4.84 8.72
N GLU A 592 1.34 4.75 8.30
CA GLU A 592 1.76 3.75 7.33
C GLU A 592 1.89 2.38 8.01
N VAL A 593 1.06 1.40 7.64
CA VAL A 593 1.12 0.06 8.24
C VAL A 593 1.83 -0.92 7.31
N LEU A 594 2.88 -1.58 7.78
CA LEU A 594 3.63 -2.59 7.02
C LEU A 594 3.02 -3.98 7.20
N TYR A 595 2.77 -4.71 6.11
CA TYR A 595 2.13 -6.03 6.15
C TYR A 595 2.58 -6.95 5.00
N ALA A 596 2.30 -8.25 5.15
CA ALA A 596 2.56 -9.27 4.15
C ALA A 596 1.64 -9.13 2.92
N PRO A 597 2.09 -9.51 1.71
CA PRO A 597 3.39 -10.11 1.38
C PRO A 597 4.50 -9.08 1.06
N PHE A 598 4.24 -7.78 1.24
CA PHE A 598 5.23 -6.74 0.92
C PHE A 598 6.41 -6.76 1.88
N TYR A 599 6.14 -7.13 3.13
CA TYR A 599 7.12 -7.42 4.16
C TYR A 599 6.84 -8.80 4.75
N ASN A 600 7.86 -9.65 4.80
CA ASN A 600 7.69 -11.03 5.28
C ASN A 600 7.90 -11.17 6.79
N SER A 601 8.56 -10.20 7.42
CA SER A 601 8.78 -10.15 8.87
C SER A 601 9.21 -8.75 9.32
N VAL A 602 9.21 -8.51 10.62
CA VAL A 602 9.80 -7.29 11.20
C VAL A 602 11.29 -7.16 10.84
N PHE A 603 12.05 -8.26 10.79
CA PHE A 603 13.46 -8.23 10.35
C PHE A 603 13.60 -7.73 8.91
N ASP A 604 12.70 -8.14 8.02
CA ASP A 604 12.67 -7.67 6.62
C ASP A 604 12.33 -6.17 6.54
N ALA A 605 11.41 -5.70 7.37
CA ALA A 605 11.10 -4.27 7.47
C ALA A 605 12.29 -3.45 7.99
N ILE A 606 12.97 -3.93 9.04
CA ILE A 606 14.18 -3.30 9.57
C ILE A 606 15.27 -3.27 8.48
N GLU A 607 15.56 -4.41 7.83
CA GLU A 607 16.60 -4.47 6.79
C GLU A 607 16.36 -3.47 5.65
N LYS A 608 15.10 -3.33 5.21
CA LYS A 608 14.77 -2.49 4.06
C LYS A 608 14.67 -0.99 4.40
N ARG A 609 14.24 -0.63 5.62
CA ARG A 609 13.74 0.73 5.89
C ARG A 609 14.27 1.39 7.15
N ILE A 610 15.11 0.73 7.95
CA ILE A 610 15.56 1.27 9.24
C ILE A 610 16.25 2.65 9.12
N THR A 611 16.85 2.95 7.98
CA THR A 611 17.51 4.23 7.70
C THR A 611 16.55 5.40 7.47
N GLU A 612 15.25 5.15 7.35
CA GLU A 612 14.23 6.19 7.17
C GLU A 612 13.77 6.82 8.49
N PHE A 613 14.14 6.25 9.64
CA PHE A 613 13.58 6.61 10.93
C PHE A 613 14.59 7.31 11.83
N ASP A 614 14.12 8.35 12.53
CA ASP A 614 14.90 9.11 13.51
C ASP A 614 14.87 8.45 14.90
N ALA A 615 13.78 7.72 15.20
CA ALA A 615 13.64 6.91 16.39
C ALA A 615 12.79 5.65 16.13
N ILE A 616 12.89 4.70 17.06
CA ILE A 616 12.12 3.47 17.07
C ILE A 616 11.36 3.40 18.38
N TYR A 617 10.07 3.11 18.29
CA TYR A 617 9.18 2.94 19.43
C TYR A 617 8.75 1.48 19.51
N ILE A 618 9.12 0.77 20.58
CA ILE A 618 8.75 -0.64 20.75
C ILE A 618 7.83 -0.77 21.94
N THR A 619 6.73 -1.48 21.76
CA THR A 619 5.79 -1.82 22.84
C THR A 619 5.95 -3.29 23.21
N ARG A 620 5.81 -3.58 24.51
CA ARG A 620 5.82 -4.93 25.13
C ARG A 620 7.19 -5.58 25.17
N PHE A 621 7.51 -6.14 26.33
CA PHE A 621 8.79 -6.80 26.60
C PHE A 621 9.14 -7.90 25.58
N SER A 622 8.21 -8.80 25.24
CA SER A 622 8.49 -9.92 24.34
C SER A 622 8.88 -9.48 22.92
N VAL A 623 8.34 -8.36 22.45
CA VAL A 623 8.66 -7.81 21.12
C VAL A 623 10.03 -7.15 21.17
N ALA A 624 10.29 -6.32 22.20
CA ALA A 624 11.57 -5.67 22.37
C ALA A 624 12.71 -6.68 22.49
N GLU A 625 12.57 -7.70 23.33
CA GLU A 625 13.58 -8.74 23.51
C GLU A 625 13.99 -9.40 22.18
N LYS A 626 13.04 -9.65 21.29
CA LYS A 626 13.28 -10.35 20.04
C LYS A 626 14.01 -9.50 18.98
N TYR A 627 13.73 -8.19 18.95
CA TYR A 627 14.15 -7.34 17.83
C TYR A 627 15.26 -6.35 18.18
N LEU A 628 15.48 -6.07 19.46
CA LEU A 628 16.39 -5.02 19.91
C LEU A 628 17.83 -5.21 19.42
N ASP A 629 18.38 -6.42 19.54
CA ASP A 629 19.74 -6.69 19.10
C ASP A 629 19.90 -6.55 17.58
N ALA A 630 18.89 -6.96 16.80
CA ALA A 630 18.92 -6.83 15.34
C ALA A 630 18.81 -5.38 14.87
N ILE A 631 18.06 -4.55 15.59
CA ILE A 631 17.98 -3.10 15.36
C ILE A 631 19.34 -2.46 15.66
N ARG A 632 19.91 -2.72 16.84
CA ARG A 632 21.20 -2.16 17.27
C ARG A 632 22.35 -2.56 16.35
N ALA A 633 22.28 -3.74 15.74
CA ALA A 633 23.27 -4.18 14.76
C ALA A 633 23.28 -3.35 13.46
N ARG A 634 22.20 -2.62 13.15
CA ARG A 634 22.01 -1.90 11.87
C ARG A 634 21.99 -0.39 12.02
N THR A 635 21.68 0.11 13.22
CA THR A 635 21.48 1.54 13.43
C THR A 635 21.81 1.97 14.85
N GLN A 636 22.18 3.25 14.99
CA GLN A 636 22.40 3.93 16.27
C GLN A 636 21.24 4.86 16.64
N VAL A 637 20.12 4.81 15.90
CA VAL A 637 18.92 5.60 16.20
C VAL A 637 18.38 5.27 17.59
N LYS A 638 17.70 6.24 18.18
CA LYS A 638 17.24 6.16 19.55
C LYS A 638 16.04 5.23 19.67
N ILE A 639 16.04 4.40 20.71
CA ILE A 639 14.96 3.44 20.97
C ILE A 639 14.21 3.83 22.23
N ILE A 640 12.93 4.10 22.03
CA ILE A 640 11.94 4.30 23.07
C ILE A 640 11.26 2.96 23.30
N PHE A 641 11.23 2.49 24.54
CA PHE A 641 10.58 1.24 24.90
C PHE A 641 9.47 1.47 25.91
N ASN A 642 8.25 1.15 25.51
CA ASN A 642 7.11 1.08 26.41
C ASN A 642 6.96 -0.34 26.95
N ASN A 643 7.29 -0.50 28.22
CA ASN A 643 7.27 -1.80 28.88
C ASN A 643 5.85 -2.34 29.10
N ALA A 644 4.83 -1.46 29.07
CA ALA A 644 3.43 -1.72 29.43
C ALA A 644 3.25 -2.21 30.89
N ASP A 645 3.82 -3.36 31.25
CA ASP A 645 3.85 -3.93 32.60
C ASP A 645 5.12 -4.78 32.87
N LEU A 646 5.59 -4.80 34.12
CA LEU A 646 6.70 -5.68 34.53
C LEU A 646 6.21 -7.11 34.75
N HIS A 647 6.55 -8.03 33.83
CA HIS A 647 6.13 -9.42 33.88
C HIS A 647 6.68 -10.11 35.11
N PHE A 648 7.95 -9.88 35.45
CA PHE A 648 8.55 -10.52 36.64
C PHE A 648 7.86 -10.06 37.93
N LEU A 649 7.39 -8.81 38.01
CA LEU A 649 6.72 -8.29 39.19
C LEU A 649 5.33 -8.94 39.34
N ARG A 650 4.63 -9.12 38.21
CA ARG A 650 3.36 -9.86 38.15
C ARG A 650 3.56 -11.31 38.60
N GLU A 651 4.56 -11.99 38.05
CA GLU A 651 4.92 -13.36 38.42
C GLU A 651 5.26 -13.47 39.91
N LEU A 652 6.16 -12.62 40.44
CA LEU A 652 6.53 -12.60 41.86
C LEU A 652 5.35 -12.42 42.81
N ARG A 653 4.36 -11.59 42.46
CA ARG A 653 3.16 -11.36 43.28
C ARG A 653 2.26 -12.59 43.39
N THR A 654 2.37 -13.51 42.43
CA THR A 654 1.59 -14.77 42.39
C THR A 654 2.32 -15.95 43.03
N VAL A 655 3.66 -15.91 43.12
CA VAL A 655 4.47 -16.94 43.77
C VAL A 655 3.98 -17.17 45.21
N GLY A 656 3.64 -18.42 45.54
CA GLY A 656 3.14 -18.81 46.86
C GLY A 656 1.65 -18.50 47.10
N LYS A 657 0.96 -17.83 46.16
CA LYS A 657 -0.49 -17.62 46.17
C LYS A 657 -1.22 -18.48 45.13
N THR A 658 -0.58 -18.73 44.00
CA THR A 658 -1.04 -19.65 42.95
C THR A 658 0.09 -20.60 42.56
N ASN A 659 -0.23 -21.72 41.91
CA ASN A 659 0.75 -22.63 41.31
C ASN A 659 1.09 -22.23 39.86
N GLU A 660 0.80 -20.98 39.47
CA GLU A 660 0.91 -20.52 38.09
C GLU A 660 2.36 -20.23 37.69
N TYR A 661 3.16 -19.72 38.63
CA TYR A 661 4.56 -19.36 38.41
C TYR A 661 5.46 -19.77 39.59
N THR A 662 6.68 -20.21 39.30
CA THR A 662 7.71 -20.48 40.30
C THR A 662 8.57 -19.24 40.57
N LEU A 663 9.21 -19.19 41.75
CA LEU A 663 10.18 -18.13 42.06
C LEU A 663 11.33 -18.10 41.03
N GLU A 664 11.79 -19.26 40.59
CA GLU A 664 12.86 -19.38 39.59
C GLU A 664 12.46 -18.80 38.23
N GLN A 665 11.23 -19.06 37.77
CA GLN A 665 10.68 -18.46 36.55
C GLN A 665 10.65 -16.94 36.67
N ALA A 666 10.13 -16.42 37.78
CA ALA A 666 10.06 -14.97 38.01
C ALA A 666 11.44 -14.30 38.02
N LEU A 667 12.44 -14.93 38.63
CA LEU A 667 13.81 -14.42 38.63
C LEU A 667 14.46 -14.47 37.24
N THR A 668 14.11 -15.47 36.43
CA THR A 668 14.58 -15.60 35.03
C THR A 668 13.97 -14.51 34.16
N THR A 669 12.65 -14.30 34.24
CA THR A 669 11.94 -13.21 33.56
C THR A 669 12.54 -11.86 33.94
N ARG A 670 12.84 -11.64 35.23
CA ARG A 670 13.48 -10.41 35.71
C ARG A 670 14.82 -10.16 35.02
N GLY A 671 15.67 -11.18 34.89
CA GLY A 671 16.98 -11.02 34.25
C GLY A 671 16.85 -10.57 32.79
N ARG A 672 15.89 -11.15 32.06
CA ARG A 672 15.62 -10.83 30.65
C ARG A 672 14.99 -9.44 30.47
N GLU A 673 14.00 -9.08 31.29
CA GLU A 673 13.39 -7.74 31.27
C GLU A 673 14.43 -6.64 31.58
N LEU A 674 15.29 -6.86 32.58
CA LEU A 674 16.35 -5.90 32.91
C LEU A 674 17.42 -5.75 31.82
N ASP A 675 17.74 -6.82 31.08
CA ASP A 675 18.65 -6.75 29.93
C ASP A 675 18.09 -5.85 28.82
N VAL A 676 16.81 -6.01 28.47
CA VAL A 676 16.11 -5.15 27.52
C VAL A 676 16.12 -3.70 27.97
N LEU A 677 15.73 -3.44 29.23
CA LEU A 677 15.71 -2.10 29.80
C LEU A 677 17.10 -1.44 29.82
N GLY A 678 18.18 -2.22 29.91
CA GLY A 678 19.56 -1.73 29.86
C GLY A 678 20.06 -1.32 28.47
N LYS A 679 19.38 -1.74 27.39
CA LYS A 679 19.78 -1.58 25.98
C LYS A 679 19.01 -0.48 25.22
N VAL A 680 17.99 0.10 25.84
CA VAL A 680 17.12 1.14 25.26
C VAL A 680 17.51 2.54 25.73
N ASP A 681 17.14 3.58 24.98
CA ASP A 681 17.50 4.96 25.29
C ASP A 681 16.48 5.63 26.22
N ALA A 682 15.20 5.29 26.11
CA ALA A 682 14.15 5.75 27.01
C ALA A 682 13.19 4.61 27.38
N VAL A 683 12.81 4.52 28.65
CA VAL A 683 11.89 3.52 29.19
C VAL A 683 10.59 4.22 29.61
N LEU A 684 9.46 3.72 29.13
CA LEU A 684 8.14 4.17 29.53
C LEU A 684 7.44 3.07 30.31
N SER A 685 6.75 3.49 31.36
CA SER A 685 5.80 2.63 32.09
C SER A 685 4.73 3.48 32.77
N TYR A 686 3.60 2.85 33.07
CA TYR A 686 2.38 3.53 33.50
C TYR A 686 2.28 3.78 35.00
N ASN A 687 3.09 3.09 35.82
CA ASN A 687 2.96 3.10 37.27
C ASN A 687 4.29 3.49 37.97
N GLU A 688 4.21 4.40 38.93
CA GLU A 688 5.34 4.84 39.77
C GLU A 688 5.97 3.69 40.57
N THR A 689 5.18 2.66 40.92
CA THR A 689 5.70 1.44 41.54
C THR A 689 6.67 0.73 40.61
N GLU A 690 6.36 0.66 39.31
CA GLU A 690 7.25 0.06 38.32
C GLU A 690 8.49 0.92 38.13
N HIS A 691 8.36 2.25 38.14
CA HIS A 691 9.52 3.16 38.12
C HIS A 691 10.45 2.87 39.30
N ALA A 692 9.92 2.83 40.52
CA ALA A 692 10.72 2.55 41.72
C ALA A 692 11.43 1.19 41.64
N VAL A 693 10.75 0.17 41.11
CA VAL A 693 11.32 -1.17 40.92
C VAL A 693 12.40 -1.18 39.84
N ILE A 694 12.18 -0.52 38.70
CA ILE A 694 13.19 -0.42 37.63
C ILE A 694 14.42 0.35 38.14
N LEU A 695 14.18 1.49 38.80
CA LEU A 695 15.22 2.32 39.42
C LEU A 695 16.07 1.54 40.41
N SER A 696 15.46 0.69 41.25
CA SER A 696 16.19 -0.09 42.26
C SER A 696 17.14 -1.12 41.65
N HIS A 697 16.95 -1.51 40.39
CA HIS A 697 17.78 -2.50 39.69
C HIS A 697 18.77 -1.87 38.72
N ILE A 698 18.37 -0.83 37.98
CA ILE A 698 19.18 -0.24 36.88
C ILE A 698 20.00 0.97 37.36
N LEU A 699 19.59 1.64 38.45
CA LEU A 699 20.29 2.79 39.05
C LEU A 699 20.51 3.98 38.10
N LYS A 700 19.76 4.07 36.99
CA LYS A 700 19.72 5.22 36.09
C LYS A 700 18.32 5.84 36.15
N GLN A 701 18.23 7.07 36.65
CA GLN A 701 16.95 7.75 36.82
C GLN A 701 16.51 8.53 35.59
N ASP A 702 17.47 9.08 34.85
CA ASP A 702 17.19 10.13 33.87
C ASP A 702 16.47 9.62 32.60
N ASN A 703 16.46 8.30 32.35
CA ASN A 703 15.87 7.70 31.14
C ASN A 703 14.52 6.99 31.38
N ILE A 704 13.92 7.13 32.56
CA ILE A 704 12.64 6.49 32.91
C ILE A 704 11.54 7.55 32.95
N PHE A 705 10.49 7.33 32.19
CA PHE A 705 9.38 8.26 32.02
C PHE A 705 8.04 7.60 32.35
N LYS A 706 7.12 8.42 32.86
CA LYS A 706 5.71 8.03 32.96
C LYS A 706 5.13 8.01 31.54
N CYS A 707 4.60 6.88 31.12
CA CYS A 707 3.91 6.79 29.84
C CYS A 707 2.61 7.61 29.94
N PRO A 708 2.34 8.52 28.99
CA PRO A 708 1.08 9.27 28.98
C PRO A 708 -0.10 8.33 28.75
N TRP A 709 -1.18 8.54 29.51
CA TRP A 709 -2.46 7.88 29.28
C TRP A 709 -3.49 8.96 28.97
N VAL A 710 -4.24 8.80 27.88
CA VAL A 710 -5.23 9.78 27.42
C VAL A 710 -6.63 9.23 27.64
N LEU A 711 -7.50 10.06 28.21
CA LEU A 711 -8.94 9.79 28.32
C LEU A 711 -9.69 10.66 27.34
N SER A 712 -10.63 10.03 26.63
CA SER A 712 -11.55 10.75 25.75
C SER A 712 -12.51 11.59 26.60
N PRO A 713 -12.79 12.85 26.22
CA PRO A 713 -13.83 13.65 26.85
C PRO A 713 -15.18 12.93 26.80
N LYS A 714 -15.96 13.01 27.87
CA LYS A 714 -17.30 12.41 27.95
C LYS A 714 -18.36 13.50 28.04
N THR A 715 -19.55 13.21 27.49
CA THR A 715 -20.71 14.07 27.64
C THR A 715 -21.23 14.03 29.08
N ALA A 716 -21.91 15.10 29.51
CA ALA A 716 -22.53 15.11 30.83
C ALA A 716 -23.70 14.11 30.87
N GLY A 717 -23.68 13.21 31.86
CA GLY A 717 -24.74 12.24 32.09
C GLY A 717 -25.91 12.76 32.92
N LYS A 718 -26.76 11.83 33.37
CA LYS A 718 -27.89 12.09 34.27
C LYS A 718 -27.44 12.73 35.59
N SER A 719 -28.35 13.48 36.23
CA SER A 719 -28.12 14.05 37.57
C SER A 719 -28.08 12.98 38.67
N PHE A 720 -27.61 13.34 39.87
CA PHE A 720 -27.56 12.45 41.03
C PHE A 720 -28.92 11.78 41.33
N ALA A 721 -30.01 12.55 41.26
CA ALA A 721 -31.36 12.07 41.59
C ALA A 721 -31.91 11.05 40.57
N GLU A 722 -31.48 11.12 39.32
CA GLU A 722 -31.93 10.25 38.21
C GLU A 722 -31.10 8.96 38.08
N ARG A 723 -30.01 8.85 38.85
CA ARG A 723 -29.15 7.68 38.91
C ARG A 723 -29.58 6.74 40.03
N GLU A 724 -29.34 5.45 39.83
CA GLU A 724 -29.64 4.41 40.83
C GLU A 724 -28.52 3.38 40.95
N GLY A 725 -28.51 2.61 42.04
CA GLY A 725 -27.62 1.47 42.20
C GLY A 725 -26.13 1.79 42.13
N ILE A 726 -25.35 0.71 42.15
CA ILE A 726 -23.89 0.73 42.05
C ILE A 726 -23.45 -0.27 40.99
N ALA A 727 -22.38 0.04 40.25
CA ALA A 727 -21.93 -0.79 39.14
C ALA A 727 -20.47 -1.24 39.29
N PHE A 728 -20.18 -2.44 38.79
CA PHE A 728 -18.83 -2.92 38.50
C PHE A 728 -18.73 -3.26 37.01
N LEU A 729 -17.66 -2.80 36.37
CA LEU A 729 -17.33 -3.12 34.98
C LEU A 729 -15.99 -3.86 34.92
N GLY A 730 -15.95 -5.01 34.23
CA GLY A 730 -14.67 -5.66 33.93
C GLY A 730 -14.78 -6.92 33.09
N GLY A 731 -13.80 -7.17 32.22
CA GLY A 731 -13.71 -8.43 31.48
C GLY A 731 -13.30 -9.59 32.40
N TYR A 732 -14.03 -10.70 32.39
CA TYR A 732 -13.83 -11.80 33.34
C TYR A 732 -12.79 -12.84 32.92
N ARG A 733 -12.20 -12.69 31.72
CA ARG A 733 -10.94 -13.38 31.38
C ARG A 733 -9.77 -12.94 32.26
N HIS A 734 -9.86 -11.75 32.87
CA HIS A 734 -8.90 -11.24 33.83
C HIS A 734 -9.30 -11.65 35.26
N HIS A 735 -8.72 -12.73 35.78
CA HIS A 735 -9.08 -13.35 37.07
C HIS A 735 -9.24 -12.38 38.27
N PRO A 736 -8.45 -11.30 38.42
CA PRO A 736 -8.69 -10.31 39.48
C PRO A 736 -10.09 -9.67 39.47
N ASN A 737 -10.76 -9.57 38.32
CA ASN A 737 -12.13 -9.05 38.26
C ASN A 737 -13.14 -10.04 38.87
N VAL A 738 -12.96 -11.35 38.63
CA VAL A 738 -13.78 -12.41 39.24
C VAL A 738 -13.70 -12.31 40.76
N LYS A 739 -12.47 -12.30 41.31
CA LYS A 739 -12.24 -12.21 42.76
C LYS A 739 -12.82 -10.92 43.37
N ALA A 740 -12.76 -9.80 42.66
CA ALA A 740 -13.29 -8.54 43.14
C ALA A 740 -14.82 -8.57 43.26
N VAL A 741 -15.52 -9.13 42.25
CA VAL A 741 -16.98 -9.28 42.28
C VAL A 741 -17.40 -10.27 43.35
N GLU A 742 -16.75 -11.44 43.45
CA GLU A 742 -17.04 -12.43 44.49
C GLU A 742 -16.86 -11.84 45.90
N PHE A 743 -15.73 -11.17 46.15
CA PHE A 743 -15.47 -10.52 47.43
C PHE A 743 -16.55 -9.48 47.75
N PHE A 744 -16.88 -8.60 46.81
CA PHE A 744 -17.86 -7.56 47.03
C PHE A 744 -19.27 -8.12 47.26
N ALA A 745 -19.71 -9.06 46.43
CA ALA A 745 -21.00 -9.72 46.53
C ALA A 745 -21.15 -10.51 47.84
N MET A 746 -20.11 -11.23 48.27
CA MET A 746 -20.21 -12.12 49.44
C MET A 746 -19.91 -11.42 50.77
N LYS A 747 -19.09 -10.36 50.77
CA LYS A 747 -18.60 -9.71 52.01
C LYS A 747 -19.13 -8.30 52.23
N VAL A 748 -19.31 -7.53 51.16
CA VAL A 748 -19.66 -6.10 51.26
C VAL A 748 -21.16 -5.88 51.05
N MET A 749 -21.75 -6.48 50.02
CA MET A 749 -23.19 -6.35 49.72
C MET A 749 -24.12 -6.75 50.87
N PRO A 750 -23.85 -7.80 51.68
CA PRO A 750 -24.68 -8.10 52.85
C PRO A 750 -24.71 -6.97 53.89
N LEU A 751 -23.61 -6.24 54.04
CA LEU A 751 -23.52 -5.08 54.95
C LEU A 751 -24.32 -3.90 54.41
N ILE A 752 -24.24 -3.66 53.08
CA ILE A 752 -25.02 -2.62 52.40
C ILE A 752 -26.52 -2.94 52.50
N ALA A 753 -26.94 -4.16 52.16
CA ALA A 753 -28.35 -4.58 52.18
C ALA A 753 -28.98 -4.51 53.58
N LYS A 754 -28.17 -4.73 54.63
CA LYS A 754 -28.62 -4.56 56.02
C LYS A 754 -28.96 -3.10 56.35
N ALA A 755 -28.27 -2.15 55.74
CA ALA A 755 -28.48 -0.71 55.98
C ALA A 755 -29.46 -0.08 54.98
N ASN A 756 -29.42 -0.49 53.72
CA ASN A 756 -30.31 -0.06 52.65
C ASN A 756 -30.53 -1.22 51.64
N PRO A 757 -31.68 -1.92 51.71
CA PRO A 757 -31.97 -3.06 50.84
C PRO A 757 -32.27 -2.67 49.39
N ASP A 758 -32.56 -1.40 49.10
CA ASP A 758 -32.95 -0.94 47.76
C ASP A 758 -31.74 -0.72 46.84
N ILE A 759 -30.51 -0.71 47.39
CA ILE A 759 -29.28 -0.53 46.59
C ILE A 759 -28.98 -1.83 45.85
N THR A 760 -29.15 -1.78 44.52
CA THR A 760 -28.81 -2.87 43.62
C THR A 760 -27.37 -2.75 43.11
N PHE A 761 -26.64 -3.87 43.12
CA PHE A 761 -25.32 -4.00 42.51
C PHE A 761 -25.41 -4.61 41.12
N TYR A 762 -25.00 -3.85 40.12
CA TYR A 762 -25.00 -4.24 38.71
C TYR A 762 -23.62 -4.66 38.24
N VAL A 763 -23.53 -5.84 37.65
CA VAL A 763 -22.28 -6.48 37.25
C VAL A 763 -22.21 -6.58 35.72
N TYR A 764 -21.33 -5.77 35.13
CA TYR A 764 -21.10 -5.70 33.68
C TYR A 764 -19.76 -6.32 33.31
N GLY A 765 -19.70 -6.90 32.11
CA GLY A 765 -18.47 -7.37 31.49
C GLY A 765 -18.66 -8.55 30.53
N SER A 766 -17.67 -8.73 29.64
CA SER A 766 -17.64 -9.88 28.73
C SER A 766 -17.17 -11.15 29.43
N HIS A 767 -17.62 -12.30 28.94
CA HIS A 767 -17.20 -13.64 29.39
C HIS A 767 -17.48 -13.94 30.87
N VAL A 768 -18.62 -13.48 31.41
CA VAL A 768 -19.03 -13.76 32.80
C VAL A 768 -19.03 -15.28 33.05
N PRO A 769 -18.25 -15.80 34.01
CA PRO A 769 -18.22 -17.23 34.30
C PRO A 769 -19.45 -17.63 35.11
N GLU A 770 -19.83 -18.90 35.04
CA GLU A 770 -21.01 -19.46 35.71
C GLU A 770 -21.03 -19.17 37.22
N GLN A 771 -19.86 -19.17 37.88
CA GLN A 771 -19.70 -18.84 39.30
C GLN A 771 -20.17 -17.42 39.63
N ILE A 772 -19.97 -16.45 38.74
CA ILE A 772 -20.44 -15.08 38.91
C ILE A 772 -21.94 -15.00 38.61
N SER A 773 -22.43 -15.73 37.60
CA SER A 773 -23.87 -15.81 37.32
C SER A 773 -24.67 -16.37 38.50
N MET A 774 -24.09 -17.30 39.27
CA MET A 774 -24.70 -17.85 40.49
C MET A 774 -24.83 -16.84 41.64
N LEU A 775 -24.20 -15.67 41.56
CA LEU A 775 -24.33 -14.59 42.56
C LEU A 775 -25.58 -13.73 42.35
N GLU A 776 -26.33 -13.95 41.26
CA GLU A 776 -27.56 -13.22 40.96
C GLU A 776 -28.60 -13.39 42.08
N SER A 777 -29.15 -12.27 42.54
CA SER A 777 -30.12 -12.18 43.64
C SER A 777 -30.90 -10.88 43.57
N ASP A 778 -31.88 -10.66 44.47
CA ASP A 778 -32.76 -9.48 44.42
C ASP A 778 -32.00 -8.14 44.40
N ASN A 779 -30.81 -8.07 45.02
CA ASN A 779 -29.96 -6.88 45.09
C ASN A 779 -28.64 -7.01 44.32
N ILE A 780 -28.44 -8.07 43.52
CA ILE A 780 -27.28 -8.27 42.65
C ILE A 780 -27.75 -8.71 41.28
N LYS A 781 -27.57 -7.85 40.26
CA LYS A 781 -27.96 -8.12 38.88
C LYS A 781 -26.74 -8.36 38.01
N ILE A 782 -26.71 -9.51 37.33
CA ILE A 782 -25.66 -9.87 36.38
C ILE A 782 -26.11 -9.47 34.98
N VAL A 783 -25.64 -8.32 34.49
CA VAL A 783 -26.10 -7.76 33.20
C VAL A 783 -25.35 -8.40 32.02
N GLY A 784 -24.07 -8.72 32.22
CA GLY A 784 -23.23 -9.25 31.14
C GLY A 784 -22.59 -8.15 30.31
N PHE A 785 -22.41 -8.39 29.00
CA PHE A 785 -21.68 -7.47 28.12
C PHE A 785 -22.40 -6.12 27.99
N ALA A 786 -21.68 -5.02 28.23
CA ALA A 786 -22.20 -3.67 28.03
C ALA A 786 -21.99 -3.27 26.56
N GLU A 787 -23.07 -3.08 25.81
CA GLU A 787 -23.01 -2.60 24.42
C GLU A 787 -22.58 -1.12 24.35
N ASN A 788 -23.03 -0.32 25.33
CA ASN A 788 -22.61 1.07 25.50
C ASN A 788 -22.10 1.30 26.93
N LEU A 789 -20.97 1.99 27.06
CA LEU A 789 -20.42 2.39 28.36
C LEU A 789 -21.27 3.46 29.06
N ASP A 790 -22.01 4.28 28.31
CA ASP A 790 -22.95 5.26 28.88
C ASP A 790 -23.98 4.57 29.78
N ASP A 791 -24.43 3.37 29.41
CA ASP A 791 -25.41 2.62 30.20
C ASP A 791 -24.88 2.22 31.57
N VAL A 792 -23.56 2.05 31.67
CA VAL A 792 -22.87 1.72 32.91
C VAL A 792 -22.63 3.00 33.71
N PHE A 793 -22.02 4.01 33.11
CA PHE A 793 -21.52 5.18 33.84
C PHE A 793 -22.56 6.29 34.01
N HIS A 794 -23.52 6.49 33.11
CA HIS A 794 -24.53 7.54 33.24
C HIS A 794 -25.76 7.11 34.06
N ASN A 795 -26.06 5.81 34.13
CA ASN A 795 -27.26 5.34 34.84
C ASN A 795 -27.01 5.09 36.34
N HIS A 796 -25.74 4.87 36.73
CA HIS A 796 -25.43 4.38 38.07
C HIS A 796 -24.90 5.48 38.97
N ARG A 797 -25.22 5.43 40.28
CA ARG A 797 -24.74 6.44 41.23
C ARG A 797 -23.25 6.28 41.49
N LEU A 798 -22.76 5.05 41.65
CA LEU A 798 -21.38 4.79 42.01
C LEU A 798 -20.79 3.67 41.18
N ILE A 799 -19.49 3.77 40.92
CA ILE A 799 -18.68 2.66 40.43
C ILE A 799 -17.89 2.06 41.59
N VAL A 800 -17.94 0.74 41.73
CA VAL A 800 -17.13 0.00 42.72
C VAL A 800 -16.05 -0.79 41.99
N ALA A 801 -14.81 -0.72 42.48
CA ALA A 801 -13.71 -1.54 41.98
C ALA A 801 -12.83 -2.05 43.13
N PRO A 802 -13.31 -3.04 43.89
CA PRO A 802 -12.64 -3.58 45.07
C PRO A 802 -11.58 -4.62 44.68
N LEU A 803 -10.56 -4.19 43.95
CA LEU A 803 -9.51 -5.07 43.44
C LEU A 803 -8.60 -5.52 44.59
N LEU A 804 -8.41 -6.84 44.74
CA LEU A 804 -7.56 -7.42 45.79
C LEU A 804 -6.12 -7.70 45.32
N SER A 805 -5.90 -7.66 44.00
CA SER A 805 -4.62 -7.93 43.36
C SER A 805 -4.60 -7.37 41.95
N GLY A 806 -3.42 -7.02 41.44
CA GLY A 806 -3.21 -6.54 40.08
C GLY A 806 -1.95 -5.67 40.01
N ALA A 807 -1.50 -5.35 38.80
CA ALA A 807 -0.44 -4.37 38.53
C ALA A 807 -0.90 -3.46 37.37
N GLY A 808 -0.22 -2.33 37.17
CA GLY A 808 -0.54 -1.36 36.11
C GLY A 808 -1.79 -0.51 36.35
N ILE A 809 -2.09 0.36 35.38
CA ILE A 809 -3.20 1.32 35.42
C ILE A 809 -4.57 0.63 35.19
N LYS A 810 -5.62 1.11 35.84
CA LYS A 810 -6.96 0.49 35.77
C LYS A 810 -7.90 1.34 34.90
N GLY A 811 -8.03 0.94 33.63
CA GLY A 811 -8.87 1.65 32.65
C GLY A 811 -10.29 1.94 33.15
N LYS A 812 -10.94 1.00 33.85
CA LYS A 812 -12.29 1.21 34.43
C LYS A 812 -12.38 2.33 35.47
N VAL A 813 -11.32 2.55 36.23
CA VAL A 813 -11.25 3.62 37.24
C VAL A 813 -11.05 4.95 36.55
N LEU A 814 -10.19 4.99 35.53
CA LEU A 814 -9.98 6.18 34.73
C LEU A 814 -11.22 6.57 33.89
N GLU A 815 -11.88 5.60 33.27
CA GLU A 815 -13.14 5.84 32.55
C GLU A 815 -14.19 6.46 33.48
N ALA A 816 -14.37 5.92 34.68
CA ALA A 816 -15.27 6.51 35.67
C ALA A 816 -14.90 7.96 36.03
N MET A 817 -13.61 8.30 36.08
CA MET A 817 -13.17 9.69 36.26
C MET A 817 -13.58 10.58 35.07
N ALA A 818 -13.42 10.10 33.84
CA ALA A 818 -13.81 10.83 32.63
C ALA A 818 -15.33 11.09 32.58
N TYR A 819 -16.14 10.12 33.02
CA TYR A 819 -17.60 10.26 33.16
C TYR A 819 -18.03 11.05 34.40
N GLY A 820 -17.10 11.36 35.31
CA GLY A 820 -17.40 12.02 36.59
C GLY A 820 -18.28 11.20 37.52
N VAL A 821 -18.13 9.88 37.54
CA VAL A 821 -18.88 9.01 38.45
C VAL A 821 -18.04 8.74 39.69
N PRO A 822 -18.50 9.10 40.91
CA PRO A 822 -17.78 8.81 42.14
C PRO A 822 -17.56 7.31 42.35
N GLN A 823 -16.43 6.99 42.98
CA GLN A 823 -15.92 5.63 43.03
C GLN A 823 -15.61 5.15 44.45
N VAL A 824 -15.83 3.86 44.70
CA VAL A 824 -15.40 3.15 45.91
C VAL A 824 -14.36 2.10 45.52
N LEU A 825 -13.13 2.32 45.99
CA LEU A 825 -11.93 1.62 45.54
C LEU A 825 -11.15 1.00 46.72
N THR A 826 -10.31 0.01 46.41
CA THR A 826 -9.22 -0.42 47.29
C THR A 826 -7.94 0.36 46.99
N SER A 827 -6.93 0.27 47.86
CA SER A 827 -5.60 0.84 47.61
C SER A 827 -4.95 0.30 46.34
N VAL A 828 -5.20 -0.97 46.00
CA VAL A 828 -4.78 -1.59 44.74
C VAL A 828 -5.57 -1.04 43.54
N GLY A 829 -6.84 -0.69 43.73
CA GLY A 829 -7.70 -0.14 42.67
C GLY A 829 -7.34 1.29 42.28
N VAL A 830 -6.76 2.07 43.20
CA VAL A 830 -6.49 3.50 43.00
C VAL A 830 -5.10 3.81 42.42
N GLU A 831 -4.21 2.81 42.32
CA GLU A 831 -2.84 3.00 41.80
C GLU A 831 -2.82 3.74 40.45
N ALA A 832 -1.90 4.71 40.33
CA ALA A 832 -1.66 5.51 39.12
C ALA A 832 -2.83 6.41 38.64
N THR A 833 -3.84 6.67 39.49
CA THR A 833 -5.00 7.52 39.13
C THR A 833 -4.95 8.95 39.69
N GLY A 834 -4.20 9.19 40.76
CA GLY A 834 -4.18 10.48 41.49
C GLY A 834 -5.39 10.72 42.40
N LEU A 835 -6.31 9.75 42.54
CA LEU A 835 -7.49 9.90 43.39
C LEU A 835 -7.13 9.84 44.89
N ASN A 836 -7.85 10.62 45.69
CA ASN A 836 -7.62 10.78 47.13
C ASN A 836 -8.88 10.50 47.94
N HIS A 837 -8.71 9.82 49.08
CA HIS A 837 -9.81 9.41 49.95
C HIS A 837 -10.62 10.63 50.45
N LYS A 838 -11.94 10.59 50.28
CA LYS A 838 -12.91 11.65 50.65
C LYS A 838 -12.72 13.01 49.95
N ILE A 839 -11.83 13.06 48.95
CA ILE A 839 -11.63 14.25 48.12
C ILE A 839 -12.16 13.98 46.73
N SER A 840 -11.67 12.93 46.07
CA SER A 840 -12.07 12.55 44.70
C SER A 840 -12.56 11.10 44.57
N ALA A 841 -12.34 10.25 45.58
CA ALA A 841 -12.93 8.92 45.66
C ALA A 841 -13.03 8.42 47.12
N TRP A 842 -13.72 7.31 47.35
CA TRP A 842 -13.64 6.56 48.60
C TRP A 842 -12.65 5.40 48.47
N ILE A 843 -11.74 5.24 49.44
CA ILE A 843 -10.61 4.31 49.34
C ILE A 843 -10.46 3.58 50.67
N LYS A 844 -10.74 2.27 50.69
CA LYS A 844 -10.63 1.38 51.85
C LYS A 844 -10.33 -0.04 51.40
N ASP A 845 -9.60 -0.79 52.23
CA ASP A 845 -9.21 -2.17 51.91
C ASP A 845 -10.05 -3.22 52.65
N ASP A 846 -10.82 -2.81 53.65
CA ASP A 846 -11.67 -3.68 54.46
C ASP A 846 -13.16 -3.58 54.07
N GLU A 847 -13.89 -4.67 54.33
CA GLU A 847 -15.31 -4.83 53.96
C GLU A 847 -16.23 -3.77 54.60
N GLN A 848 -15.96 -3.36 55.84
CA GLN A 848 -16.76 -2.35 56.55
C GLN A 848 -16.53 -0.97 55.94
N GLY A 849 -15.28 -0.60 55.70
CA GLY A 849 -14.91 0.66 55.08
C GLY A 849 -15.44 0.82 53.65
N LEU A 850 -15.48 -0.26 52.87
CA LEU A 850 -16.08 -0.25 51.53
C LEU A 850 -17.61 -0.07 51.59
N ALA A 851 -18.30 -0.78 52.49
CA ALA A 851 -19.74 -0.64 52.69
C ALA A 851 -20.12 0.78 53.18
N GLU A 852 -19.35 1.34 54.12
CA GLU A 852 -19.51 2.72 54.59
C GLU A 852 -19.38 3.72 53.43
N GLY A 853 -18.39 3.52 52.57
CA GLY A 853 -18.16 4.39 51.41
C GLY A 853 -19.32 4.41 50.43
N VAL A 854 -19.88 3.23 50.13
CA VAL A 854 -21.09 3.13 49.31
C VAL A 854 -22.23 3.88 49.99
N LEU A 855 -22.51 3.61 51.26
CA LEU A 855 -23.64 4.21 51.96
C LEU A 855 -23.52 5.73 52.10
N GLN A 856 -22.31 6.28 52.31
CA GLN A 856 -22.13 7.73 52.38
C GLN A 856 -22.31 8.36 51.00
N LEU A 857 -21.57 7.90 49.98
CA LEU A 857 -21.65 8.50 48.64
C LEU A 857 -23.01 8.30 47.97
N TYR A 858 -23.76 7.25 48.31
CA TYR A 858 -25.08 6.99 47.73
C TYR A 858 -26.17 7.90 48.29
N ASN A 859 -25.99 8.42 49.52
CA ASN A 859 -27.00 9.22 50.23
C ASN A 859 -26.62 10.70 50.40
N ASP A 860 -25.34 11.05 50.28
CA ASP A 860 -24.84 12.43 50.39
C ASP A 860 -24.51 13.00 49.01
N GLU A 861 -25.46 13.76 48.45
CA GLU A 861 -25.31 14.43 47.15
C GLU A 861 -24.16 15.45 47.14
N GLN A 862 -23.87 16.12 48.25
CA GLN A 862 -22.78 17.10 48.31
C GLN A 862 -21.42 16.41 48.23
N LEU A 863 -21.25 15.33 48.98
CA LEU A 863 -20.03 14.51 48.91
C LEU A 863 -19.89 13.86 47.52
N TRP A 864 -21.00 13.39 46.94
CA TRP A 864 -21.05 12.83 45.60
C TRP A 864 -20.56 13.84 44.56
N ASN A 865 -21.15 15.04 44.52
CA ASN A 865 -20.78 16.10 43.57
C ASN A 865 -19.32 16.51 43.74
N LYS A 866 -18.86 16.68 44.99
CA LYS A 866 -17.46 16.99 45.28
C LYS A 866 -16.50 15.93 44.73
N CYS A 867 -16.79 14.65 44.95
CA CYS A 867 -15.94 13.58 44.42
C CYS A 867 -15.99 13.51 42.89
N SER A 868 -17.17 13.69 42.30
CA SER A 868 -17.38 13.76 40.85
C SER A 868 -16.52 14.86 40.21
N GLU A 869 -16.70 16.11 40.65
CA GLU A 869 -15.98 17.29 40.13
C GLU A 869 -14.47 17.14 40.28
N ASN A 870 -13.97 16.76 41.46
CA ASN A 870 -12.53 16.60 41.68
C ASN A 870 -11.95 15.47 40.83
N SER A 871 -12.68 14.37 40.62
CA SER A 871 -12.22 13.27 39.75
C SER A 871 -12.13 13.69 38.28
N GLN A 872 -13.07 14.52 37.81
CA GLN A 872 -13.04 15.09 36.45
C GLN A 872 -11.92 16.11 36.27
N ILE A 873 -11.66 16.97 37.26
CA ILE A 873 -10.53 17.90 37.23
C ILE A 873 -9.22 17.11 37.07
N ILE A 874 -9.02 16.06 37.86
CA ILE A 874 -7.83 15.20 37.72
C ILE A 874 -7.78 14.55 36.34
N ALA A 875 -8.90 14.06 35.81
CA ALA A 875 -8.98 13.50 34.45
C ALA A 875 -8.53 14.52 33.39
N GLN A 876 -9.01 15.76 33.47
CA GLN A 876 -8.70 16.82 32.52
C GLN A 876 -7.26 17.32 32.63
N GLU A 877 -6.72 17.44 33.86
CA GLU A 877 -5.38 17.95 34.09
C GLU A 877 -4.29 16.91 33.82
N SER A 878 -4.52 15.64 34.21
CA SER A 878 -3.49 14.59 34.20
C SER A 878 -3.62 13.59 33.06
N PHE A 879 -4.78 13.51 32.41
CA PHE A 879 -5.08 12.48 31.39
C PHE A 879 -5.71 13.06 30.12
N SER A 880 -5.61 14.38 29.89
CA SER A 880 -6.07 14.98 28.63
C SER A 880 -5.07 14.76 27.50
N HIS A 881 -5.56 14.81 26.26
CA HIS A 881 -4.72 14.76 25.07
C HIS A 881 -3.61 15.81 25.11
N LYS A 882 -3.93 17.06 25.51
CA LYS A 882 -2.96 18.15 25.65
C LYS A 882 -1.82 17.79 26.59
N HIS A 883 -2.13 17.29 27.79
CA HIS A 883 -1.11 16.89 28.75
C HIS A 883 -0.29 15.70 28.25
N GLY A 884 -0.94 14.74 27.58
CA GLY A 884 -0.27 13.63 26.92
C GLY A 884 0.76 14.07 25.88
N VAL A 885 0.43 15.09 25.07
CA VAL A 885 1.36 15.67 24.08
C VAL A 885 2.55 16.31 24.77
N GLU A 886 2.33 17.10 25.83
CA GLU A 886 3.41 17.72 26.61
C GLU A 886 4.35 16.67 27.26
N MET A 887 3.79 15.57 27.75
CA MET A 887 4.56 14.45 28.28
C MET A 887 5.36 13.76 27.18
N MET A 888 4.74 13.44 26.04
CA MET A 888 5.41 12.79 24.91
C MET A 888 6.53 13.66 24.35
N GLN A 889 6.31 14.99 24.26
CA GLN A 889 7.33 15.94 23.83
C GLN A 889 8.57 15.89 24.72
N LYS A 890 8.42 15.79 26.04
CA LYS A 890 9.55 15.65 26.98
C LYS A 890 10.37 14.38 26.71
N ILE A 891 9.70 13.28 26.38
CA ILE A 891 10.34 11.99 26.08
C ILE A 891 11.15 12.08 24.78
N PHE A 892 10.57 12.66 23.73
CA PHE A 892 11.27 12.84 22.46
C PHE A 892 12.44 13.84 22.57
N ASN A 893 12.24 14.95 23.30
CA ASN A 893 13.31 15.92 23.56
C ASN A 893 14.49 15.26 24.31
N TYR A 894 14.22 14.36 25.25
CA TYR A 894 15.25 13.63 25.99
C TYR A 894 16.16 12.80 25.07
N ILE A 895 15.57 12.14 24.06
CA ILE A 895 16.35 11.38 23.08
C ILE A 895 16.94 12.24 21.96
N GLY A 896 16.79 13.58 22.02
CA GLY A 896 17.36 14.52 21.07
C GLY A 896 16.51 14.78 19.83
N ILE A 897 15.23 14.38 19.84
CA ILE A 897 14.25 14.71 18.81
C ILE A 897 13.42 15.88 19.30
N TYR A 898 13.62 17.04 18.71
CA TYR A 898 12.93 18.27 19.07
C TYR A 898 11.81 18.56 18.09
N THR A 899 10.62 18.85 18.62
CA THR A 899 9.42 19.18 17.85
C THR A 899 8.93 20.58 18.21
N GLY A 900 8.45 21.31 17.20
CA GLY A 900 8.11 22.74 17.25
C GLY A 900 6.65 23.04 17.47
#